data_AF-A0A929SGG8-F1
#
_entry.id   AF-A0A929SGG8-F1
#
_cell.length_a   1.000
_cell.length_b   1.000
_cell.length_c   1.000
_cell.angle_alpha   90.00
_cell.angle_beta   90.00
_cell.angle_gamma   90.00
#
_symmetry.space_group_name_H-M   'P 1'
#
loop_
_entity.id
_entity.type
_entity.pdbx_description
1 polymer ?
#
loop_
_entity_poly.entity_id
_entity_poly.type
_entity_poly.pdbx_seq_one_letter_code
_entity_poly.pdbx_strand_id
1 'polypeptide(L)'
;MGKLNFKGAHVLSAAVCAVLFANVCEAQYIERGKIGDIKSWETDEYKAYWGLDSMNASVAYAKGATGKGVKLGVVDSGMLLSHQEFAGGRVTGTTAKGEYSKDGMRYPDAEFGNAPFKQKGSDEKDKTDKGEFKKGQKFEANGDWIAGTNDSHGTHVGGTIGANRDGRGTHGVAWESRLYSGNTGGNDGMTYGPNQDYGYFYAVYNELAKSGVRAINNSWGSNRRVNSSYPGAEGYGGTPGTAANPTEPKHHLYLRDLNAAKKAYYQFVAGGQKSFIDAAYEVAKKYRIIQVFTAGNRDGMEESYTRAMLPYFRPDAEKLWLNVTGQTDSNTQRFNTAGHSKWWTIAAPGVKVKSSIVDVKTGKAGYASWGGTSMAAPHVTGALGVIMSRYSYMTNEQARDVLLTTARQTKYSFKKGDTSRLSGWTSELGVPDKRWGWGIVDLGKAMFGPGQFLGKFDVNMDVDDVWSNDISDKAIKFRKTEDDADAAAWAVRKAQLDAKGGNLTAEERAEYNVELAREQARAHRAAEGYKGTLIKRGGGTLTLAGDNTYSGDTIIKGGQITALNQSLKNSKVTVENGGALKIKKSLTVQEVKTDVFNKPKEFVNKTRTATSDTVTATIKQGGRFVVSHAGIVGMSSAGASN
;
A
#
# COMPACT_ATOMS: atom_id res chain seq x y z
N MET A 1 74.69 -10.32 56.58
CA MET A 1 74.48 -10.91 57.91
C MET A 1 73.26 -10.24 58.53
N GLY A 2 72.28 -10.99 59.01
CA GLY A 2 71.12 -10.44 59.73
C GLY A 2 69.80 -11.10 59.38
N LYS A 3 69.52 -12.25 59.99
CA LYS A 3 68.16 -12.73 60.25
C LYS A 3 67.55 -11.90 61.40
N LEU A 4 66.22 -12.00 61.54
CA LEU A 4 65.30 -11.55 62.62
C LEU A 4 64.34 -10.42 62.17
N ASN A 5 63.06 -10.39 62.52
CA ASN A 5 62.16 -11.35 63.13
C ASN A 5 60.70 -10.88 62.88
N PHE A 6 59.77 -11.82 62.93
CA PHE A 6 58.32 -11.67 62.79
C PHE A 6 57.62 -10.82 63.87
N LYS A 7 56.42 -10.30 63.50
CA LYS A 7 55.14 -10.08 64.25
C LYS A 7 54.64 -8.62 64.13
N GLY A 8 53.39 -8.30 63.78
CA GLY A 8 52.18 -9.05 63.41
C GLY A 8 51.34 -8.18 62.43
N ALA A 9 50.67 -8.77 61.45
CA ALA A 9 49.30 -9.29 61.51
C ALA A 9 48.26 -8.21 61.88
N HIS A 10 47.53 -7.65 60.90
CA HIS A 10 46.24 -8.21 60.47
C HIS A 10 45.57 -7.37 59.36
N VAL A 11 45.22 -8.08 58.26
CA VAL A 11 43.98 -7.97 57.46
C VAL A 11 43.85 -6.68 56.61
N LEU A 12 43.81 -6.69 55.27
CA LEU A 12 42.82 -7.33 54.39
C LEU A 12 43.33 -7.20 52.93
N SER A 13 43.24 -8.28 52.17
CA SER A 13 43.73 -8.38 50.79
C SER A 13 42.90 -7.51 49.83
N ALA A 14 43.52 -6.51 49.20
CA ALA A 14 42.97 -5.82 48.04
C ALA A 14 43.51 -6.51 46.77
N ALA A 15 42.75 -7.47 46.26
CA ALA A 15 43.01 -8.07 44.95
C ALA A 15 42.66 -7.06 43.86
N VAL A 16 43.66 -6.79 43.02
CA VAL A 16 43.61 -5.99 41.80
C VAL A 16 42.52 -6.54 40.87
N CYS A 17 41.46 -5.75 40.62
CA CYS A 17 40.46 -6.06 39.61
C CYS A 17 41.08 -5.89 38.22
N ALA A 18 41.28 -7.02 37.53
CA ALA A 18 41.55 -7.06 36.10
C ALA A 18 40.31 -6.54 35.33
N VAL A 19 40.46 -5.43 34.63
CA VAL A 19 39.48 -4.94 33.66
C VAL A 19 39.60 -5.79 32.41
N LEU A 20 38.73 -6.79 32.26
CA LEU A 20 38.54 -7.52 31.01
C LEU A 20 37.67 -6.66 30.08
N PHE A 21 38.31 -6.05 29.07
CA PHE A 21 37.61 -5.59 27.88
C PHE A 21 37.08 -6.80 27.11
N ALA A 22 35.84 -7.21 27.40
CA ALA A 22 35.11 -8.11 26.53
C ALA A 22 34.70 -7.33 25.27
N ASN A 23 35.55 -7.37 24.24
CA ASN A 23 35.10 -7.15 22.88
C ASN A 23 34.11 -8.28 22.55
N VAL A 24 32.82 -8.00 22.73
CA VAL A 24 31.76 -8.89 22.25
C VAL A 24 31.81 -8.79 20.73
N CYS A 25 32.52 -9.72 20.10
CA CYS A 25 32.46 -9.91 18.66
C CYS A 25 31.04 -10.37 18.37
N GLU A 26 30.15 -9.44 18.00
CA GLU A 26 28.84 -9.82 17.50
C GLU A 26 29.05 -10.70 16.27
N ALA A 27 28.58 -11.94 16.33
CA ALA A 27 28.66 -12.86 15.21
C ALA A 27 28.00 -12.20 13.98
N GLN A 28 28.75 -12.09 12.89
CA GLN A 28 28.26 -11.55 11.62
C GLN A 28 27.05 -12.37 11.16
N TYR A 29 25.92 -11.70 10.87
CA TYR A 29 24.73 -12.37 10.36
C TYR A 29 25.04 -13.12 9.06
N ILE A 30 24.54 -14.35 8.96
CA ILE A 30 24.63 -15.18 7.75
C ILE A 30 23.23 -15.33 7.19
N GLU A 31 22.98 -14.82 5.98
CA GLU A 31 21.72 -15.01 5.27
C GLU A 31 21.46 -16.50 5.05
N ARG A 32 20.29 -16.96 5.48
CA ARG A 32 19.87 -18.36 5.36
C ARG A 32 18.96 -18.61 4.15
N GLY A 33 18.35 -17.55 3.62
CA GLY A 33 17.50 -17.56 2.46
C GLY A 33 18.24 -17.98 1.19
N LYS A 34 17.63 -18.90 0.44
CA LYS A 34 18.13 -19.43 -0.82
C LYS A 34 17.10 -19.19 -1.91
N ILE A 35 17.55 -18.67 -3.05
CA ILE A 35 16.70 -18.50 -4.23
C ILE A 35 16.18 -19.89 -4.67
N GLY A 36 14.89 -19.96 -4.96
CA GLY A 36 14.20 -21.20 -5.31
C GLY A 36 13.73 -22.06 -4.14
N ASP A 37 14.05 -21.71 -2.89
CA ASP A 37 13.63 -22.45 -1.70
C ASP A 37 12.79 -21.57 -0.78
N ILE A 38 11.47 -21.76 -0.78
CA ILE A 38 10.51 -20.98 0.03
C ILE A 38 10.81 -21.11 1.54
N LYS A 39 11.10 -22.32 2.02
CA LYS A 39 11.24 -22.59 3.46
C LYS A 39 12.51 -21.98 4.04
N SER A 40 13.56 -21.84 3.25
CA SER A 40 14.81 -21.18 3.67
C SER A 40 14.62 -19.73 4.15
N TRP A 41 13.55 -19.04 3.72
CA TRP A 41 13.26 -17.66 4.11
C TRP A 41 12.44 -17.55 5.40
N GLU A 42 11.79 -18.63 5.84
CA GLU A 42 10.91 -18.68 7.02
C GLU A 42 11.71 -18.85 8.35
N THR A 43 12.71 -17.99 8.54
CA THR A 43 13.56 -17.88 9.75
C THR A 43 12.77 -17.49 11.00
N ASP A 44 13.37 -17.60 12.20
CA ASP A 44 12.74 -17.15 13.45
C ASP A 44 12.39 -15.66 13.43
N GLU A 45 13.25 -14.83 12.82
CA GLU A 45 13.00 -13.41 12.58
C GLU A 45 11.76 -13.17 11.70
N TYR A 46 11.63 -13.93 10.58
CA TYR A 46 10.43 -13.91 9.72
C TYR A 46 9.16 -14.30 10.50
N LYS A 47 9.29 -15.26 11.41
CA LYS A 47 8.20 -15.77 12.26
C LYS A 47 7.94 -14.91 13.50
N ALA A 48 8.78 -13.91 13.77
CA ALA A 48 8.66 -13.05 14.95
C ALA A 48 7.34 -12.26 14.96
N TYR A 49 6.69 -12.12 13.81
CA TYR A 49 5.30 -11.71 13.71
C TYR A 49 4.61 -12.39 12.52
N TRP A 50 3.29 -12.54 12.62
CA TRP A 50 2.48 -13.35 11.68
C TRP A 50 2.26 -12.70 10.30
N GLY A 51 2.59 -11.40 10.15
CA GLY A 51 2.22 -10.61 8.99
C GLY A 51 2.91 -11.05 7.70
N LEU A 52 4.21 -11.35 7.75
CA LEU A 52 4.96 -11.84 6.58
C LEU A 52 4.40 -13.18 6.07
N ASP A 53 4.07 -14.09 6.99
CA ASP A 53 3.43 -15.36 6.67
C ASP A 53 2.05 -15.17 6.04
N SER A 54 1.21 -14.28 6.59
CA SER A 54 -0.11 -14.00 6.01
C SER A 54 -0.05 -13.45 4.59
N MET A 55 1.00 -12.69 4.25
CA MET A 55 1.20 -12.11 2.93
C MET A 55 1.91 -13.04 1.95
N ASN A 56 2.30 -14.25 2.38
CA ASN A 56 3.13 -15.18 1.61
C ASN A 56 4.47 -14.57 1.16
N ALA A 57 5.10 -13.74 2.00
CA ALA A 57 6.31 -13.00 1.62
C ALA A 57 7.50 -13.91 1.29
N SER A 58 7.61 -15.10 1.93
CA SER A 58 8.66 -16.08 1.64
C SER A 58 8.69 -16.55 0.18
N VAL A 59 7.53 -16.60 -0.49
CA VAL A 59 7.44 -16.91 -1.93
C VAL A 59 8.12 -15.83 -2.76
N ALA A 60 7.92 -14.56 -2.42
CA ALA A 60 8.55 -13.44 -3.12
C ALA A 60 10.06 -13.42 -2.91
N TYR A 61 10.52 -13.61 -1.67
CA TYR A 61 11.95 -13.67 -1.35
C TYR A 61 12.65 -14.83 -2.06
N ALA A 62 12.04 -16.00 -2.11
CA ALA A 62 12.56 -17.15 -2.85
C ALA A 62 12.61 -16.92 -4.37
N LYS A 63 11.87 -15.94 -4.90
CA LYS A 63 11.98 -15.49 -6.30
C LYS A 63 12.92 -14.30 -6.49
N GLY A 64 13.61 -13.87 -5.43
CA GLY A 64 14.57 -12.76 -5.45
C GLY A 64 13.93 -11.37 -5.36
N ALA A 65 12.63 -11.29 -5.04
CA ALA A 65 11.93 -10.02 -4.89
C ALA A 65 11.90 -9.61 -3.41
N THR A 66 12.72 -8.62 -3.05
CA THR A 66 12.98 -8.20 -1.65
C THR A 66 12.76 -6.69 -1.44
N GLY A 67 12.39 -5.96 -2.51
CA GLY A 67 12.36 -4.51 -2.52
C GLY A 67 13.66 -3.84 -2.95
N LYS A 68 14.68 -4.63 -3.32
CA LYS A 68 15.97 -4.14 -3.80
C LYS A 68 15.82 -3.15 -4.96
N GLY A 69 16.57 -2.05 -4.89
CA GLY A 69 16.58 -1.00 -5.91
C GLY A 69 15.36 -0.09 -5.90
N VAL A 70 14.35 -0.36 -5.05
CA VAL A 70 13.16 0.47 -4.92
C VAL A 70 13.33 1.47 -3.77
N LYS A 71 12.90 2.71 -4.02
CA LYS A 71 12.83 3.77 -3.02
C LYS A 71 11.39 3.93 -2.54
N LEU A 72 11.19 3.91 -1.23
CA LEU A 72 9.89 4.07 -0.57
C LEU A 72 9.95 5.26 0.40
N GLY A 73 8.82 5.93 0.59
CA GLY A 73 8.68 7.07 1.49
C GLY A 73 7.77 6.77 2.67
N VAL A 74 7.99 7.46 3.78
CA VAL A 74 7.10 7.51 4.94
C VAL A 74 6.90 8.96 5.30
N VAL A 75 5.65 9.41 5.42
CA VAL A 75 5.32 10.62 6.17
C VAL A 75 4.68 10.16 7.47
N ASP A 76 5.32 10.49 8.58
CA ASP A 76 4.83 10.18 9.92
C ASP A 76 5.44 11.15 10.94
N SER A 77 5.35 10.85 12.23
CA SER A 77 5.99 11.56 13.35
C SER A 77 7.52 11.43 13.36
N GLY A 78 8.20 11.34 12.22
CA GLY A 78 9.65 11.09 12.15
C GLY A 78 10.03 9.64 12.50
N MET A 79 11.27 9.27 12.19
CA MET A 79 11.80 7.93 12.41
C MET A 79 13.14 8.02 13.13
N LEU A 80 13.36 7.22 14.19
CA LEU A 80 14.66 7.18 14.86
C LEU A 80 15.71 6.55 13.94
N LEU A 81 16.42 7.37 13.16
CA LEU A 81 17.33 6.86 12.12
C LEU A 81 18.54 6.11 12.70
N SER A 82 18.89 6.39 13.96
CA SER A 82 19.95 5.70 14.69
C SER A 82 19.53 4.32 15.24
N HIS A 83 18.30 3.87 15.01
CA HIS A 83 17.87 2.54 15.40
C HIS A 83 18.69 1.47 14.67
N GLN A 84 19.09 0.39 15.35
CA GLN A 84 19.96 -0.66 14.77
C GLN A 84 19.38 -1.30 13.49
N GLU A 85 18.05 -1.47 13.43
CA GLU A 85 17.29 -1.89 12.24
C GLU A 85 17.49 -1.02 10.99
N PHE A 86 18.04 0.20 11.15
CA PHE A 86 18.24 1.17 10.09
C PHE A 86 19.72 1.49 9.84
N ALA A 87 20.64 0.87 10.58
CA ALA A 87 22.08 1.17 10.57
C ALA A 87 22.80 0.84 9.24
N GLY A 88 22.12 0.22 8.26
CA GLY A 88 22.68 -0.19 6.97
C GLY A 88 22.76 0.91 5.89
N GLY A 89 22.55 2.19 6.23
CA GLY A 89 22.64 3.32 5.29
C GLY A 89 21.53 3.38 4.22
N ARG A 90 20.55 2.47 4.28
CA ARG A 90 19.39 2.42 3.37
C ARG A 90 18.28 3.40 3.75
N VAL A 91 18.27 3.86 5.00
CA VAL A 91 17.22 4.73 5.55
C VAL A 91 17.75 6.15 5.66
N THR A 92 16.96 7.14 5.23
CA THR A 92 17.38 8.54 5.17
C THR A 92 16.24 9.48 5.57
N GLY A 93 16.49 10.42 6.48
CA GLY A 93 15.58 11.52 6.75
C GLY A 93 15.72 12.62 5.69
N THR A 94 14.61 13.04 5.10
CA THR A 94 14.58 14.23 4.24
C THR A 94 14.44 15.50 5.09
N THR A 95 14.90 16.64 4.58
CA THR A 95 14.73 17.94 5.25
C THR A 95 13.87 18.85 4.39
N ALA A 96 12.65 19.13 4.85
CA ALA A 96 11.73 20.05 4.20
C ALA A 96 11.86 21.45 4.81
N LYS A 97 11.97 22.48 3.97
CA LYS A 97 12.02 23.89 4.38
C LYS A 97 10.99 24.70 3.60
N GLY A 98 10.44 25.72 4.24
CA GLY A 98 9.45 26.60 3.61
C GLY A 98 8.79 27.54 4.59
N GLU A 99 7.65 28.10 4.19
CA GLU A 99 6.81 28.96 5.02
C GLU A 99 5.39 28.41 5.05
N TYR A 100 4.70 28.56 6.20
CA TYR A 100 3.30 28.15 6.30
C TYR A 100 2.43 28.99 5.36
N SER A 101 1.56 28.33 4.61
CA SER A 101 0.69 28.98 3.61
C SER A 101 -0.54 29.68 4.23
N LYS A 102 -0.89 29.34 5.48
CA LYS A 102 -1.98 29.94 6.25
C LYS A 102 -1.72 29.88 7.75
N ASP A 103 -2.56 30.58 8.50
CA ASP A 103 -2.70 30.37 9.94
C ASP A 103 -3.37 29.03 10.21
N GLY A 104 -2.96 28.35 11.27
CA GLY A 104 -3.55 27.08 11.65
C GLY A 104 -2.95 26.52 12.93
N MET A 105 -3.25 25.25 13.19
CA MET A 105 -2.82 24.55 14.39
C MET A 105 -2.68 23.06 14.11
N ARG A 106 -1.69 22.41 14.71
CA ARG A 106 -1.44 20.96 14.54
C ARG A 106 -2.36 20.10 15.40
N TYR A 107 -2.68 20.57 16.60
CA TYR A 107 -3.40 19.83 17.63
C TYR A 107 -4.70 20.56 18.02
N PRO A 108 -5.70 20.62 17.12
CA PRO A 108 -6.95 21.31 17.41
C PRO A 108 -7.75 20.69 18.57
N ASP A 109 -7.46 19.43 18.92
CA ASP A 109 -8.13 18.66 19.95
C ASP A 109 -7.22 18.42 21.17
N ALA A 110 -6.23 19.30 21.41
CA ALA A 110 -5.26 19.17 22.50
C ALA A 110 -5.94 18.99 23.87
N GLU A 111 -7.03 19.70 24.12
CA GLU A 111 -7.81 19.63 25.36
C GLU A 111 -8.37 18.23 25.65
N PHE A 112 -8.57 17.41 24.60
CA PHE A 112 -9.05 16.04 24.68
C PHE A 112 -7.93 15.00 24.70
N GLY A 113 -6.67 15.42 24.82
CA GLY A 113 -5.49 14.56 24.91
C GLY A 113 -4.77 14.30 23.58
N ASN A 114 -5.30 14.79 22.46
CA ASN A 114 -4.66 14.76 21.15
C ASN A 114 -3.66 15.92 21.04
N ALA A 115 -2.54 15.80 21.75
CA ALA A 115 -1.68 16.91 22.15
C ALA A 115 -0.18 16.61 21.94
N PRO A 116 0.66 17.66 21.89
CA PRO A 116 2.11 17.53 21.97
C PRO A 116 2.54 17.03 23.36
N PHE A 117 3.82 16.67 23.50
CA PHE A 117 4.40 16.38 24.81
C PHE A 117 4.69 17.68 25.56
N LYS A 118 4.52 17.68 26.89
CA LYS A 118 4.82 18.86 27.72
C LYS A 118 6.28 19.30 27.64
N GLN A 119 7.18 18.33 27.57
CA GLN A 119 8.62 18.58 27.55
C GLN A 119 9.39 17.38 27.01
N LYS A 120 10.63 17.64 26.59
CA LYS A 120 11.58 16.59 26.20
C LYS A 120 11.81 15.63 27.38
N GLY A 121 11.80 14.33 27.08
CA GLY A 121 11.99 13.27 28.08
C GLY A 121 10.73 12.87 28.85
N SER A 122 9.55 13.36 28.45
CA SER A 122 8.26 13.01 29.05
C SER A 122 7.30 12.39 28.03
N ASP A 123 6.41 11.51 28.49
CA ASP A 123 5.25 11.02 27.75
C ASP A 123 3.96 11.78 28.11
N GLU A 124 4.03 12.72 29.06
CA GLU A 124 2.91 13.55 29.48
C GLU A 124 2.50 14.55 28.39
N LYS A 125 1.20 14.66 28.14
CA LYS A 125 0.62 15.49 27.09
C LYS A 125 0.30 16.91 27.58
N ASP A 126 0.63 17.91 26.77
CA ASP A 126 0.21 19.29 27.00
C ASP A 126 -1.16 19.55 26.37
N LYS A 127 -2.21 19.50 27.19
CA LYS A 127 -3.59 19.69 26.73
C LYS A 127 -3.93 21.14 26.38
N THR A 128 -3.02 22.08 26.59
CA THR A 128 -3.22 23.51 26.32
C THR A 128 -2.49 23.97 25.05
N ASP A 129 -1.44 23.26 24.65
CA ASP A 129 -0.69 23.56 23.43
C ASP A 129 -1.36 22.97 22.18
N LYS A 130 -1.89 23.87 21.34
CA LYS A 130 -2.54 23.52 20.05
C LYS A 130 -1.53 23.42 18.90
N GLY A 131 -0.27 23.73 19.11
CA GLY A 131 0.76 23.78 18.09
C GLY A 131 0.42 24.76 16.97
N GLU A 132 0.05 25.98 17.36
CA GLU A 132 -0.33 27.06 16.45
C GLU A 132 0.84 27.48 15.54
N PHE A 133 0.51 27.87 14.31
CA PHE A 133 1.46 28.42 13.35
C PHE A 133 0.83 29.56 12.57
N LYS A 134 1.67 30.48 12.08
CA LYS A 134 1.25 31.69 11.36
C LYS A 134 1.65 31.66 9.91
N LYS A 135 0.80 32.20 9.04
CA LYS A 135 1.14 32.40 7.62
C LYS A 135 2.45 33.16 7.48
N GLY A 136 3.35 32.68 6.63
CA GLY A 136 4.68 33.26 6.41
C GLY A 136 5.72 32.89 7.47
N GLN A 137 5.34 32.23 8.57
CA GLN A 137 6.31 31.69 9.53
C GLN A 137 7.14 30.60 8.83
N LYS A 138 8.46 30.71 8.94
CA LYS A 138 9.40 29.73 8.37
C LYS A 138 9.38 28.44 9.18
N PHE A 139 9.58 27.32 8.49
CA PHE A 139 9.77 26.01 9.10
C PHE A 139 10.95 25.27 8.47
N GLU A 140 11.53 24.38 9.27
CA GLU A 140 12.45 23.34 8.84
C GLU A 140 12.05 22.05 9.55
N ALA A 141 11.81 20.98 8.79
CA ALA A 141 11.35 19.71 9.30
C ALA A 141 12.25 18.58 8.80
N ASN A 142 12.96 17.95 9.73
CA ASN A 142 13.82 16.80 9.45
C ASN A 142 13.04 15.49 9.65
N GLY A 143 13.22 14.54 8.75
CA GLY A 143 12.62 13.19 8.79
C GLY A 143 13.11 12.29 9.93
N ASP A 144 14.18 12.66 10.63
CA ASP A 144 14.63 11.97 11.84
C ASP A 144 13.66 12.21 13.01
N TRP A 145 13.73 11.35 14.02
CA TRP A 145 12.96 11.47 15.26
C TRP A 145 13.50 12.60 16.13
N ILE A 146 12.62 13.52 16.52
CA ILE A 146 12.94 14.70 17.32
C ILE A 146 12.42 14.51 18.74
N ALA A 147 13.33 14.35 19.69
CA ALA A 147 13.01 14.16 21.10
C ALA A 147 12.15 15.30 21.67
N GLY A 148 11.03 14.96 22.32
CA GLY A 148 10.08 15.92 22.88
C GLY A 148 9.03 16.43 21.89
N THR A 149 9.20 16.19 20.59
CA THR A 149 8.20 16.53 19.56
C THR A 149 7.50 15.28 19.03
N ASN A 150 8.32 14.30 18.65
CA ASN A 150 7.88 13.08 17.99
C ASN A 150 7.69 11.95 18.99
N ASP A 151 6.71 11.08 18.75
CA ASP A 151 6.55 9.84 19.49
C ASP A 151 7.22 8.67 18.75
N SER A 152 6.94 7.44 19.18
CA SER A 152 7.54 6.26 18.56
C SER A 152 6.85 5.81 17.27
N HIS A 153 5.78 6.49 16.83
CA HIS A 153 4.87 5.95 15.84
C HIS A 153 5.55 5.74 14.48
N GLY A 154 6.25 6.77 13.97
CA GLY A 154 6.92 6.66 12.68
C GLY A 154 8.05 5.64 12.66
N THR A 155 8.77 5.45 13.78
CA THR A 155 9.79 4.40 13.93
C THR A 155 9.18 2.99 13.77
N HIS A 156 7.97 2.75 14.29
CA HIS A 156 7.27 1.47 14.14
C HIS A 156 6.80 1.23 12.71
N VAL A 157 6.24 2.27 12.09
CA VAL A 157 5.81 2.25 10.67
C VAL A 157 6.99 1.97 9.75
N GLY A 158 8.11 2.68 9.93
CA GLY A 158 9.31 2.51 9.13
C GLY A 158 9.93 1.12 9.26
N GLY A 159 9.96 0.57 10.48
CA GLY A 159 10.42 -0.80 10.72
C GLY A 159 9.59 -1.86 9.99
N THR A 160 8.26 -1.69 9.98
CA THR A 160 7.36 -2.62 9.28
C THR A 160 7.62 -2.63 7.76
N ILE A 161 8.03 -1.49 7.19
CA ILE A 161 8.38 -1.38 5.77
C ILE A 161 9.75 -1.99 5.49
N GLY A 162 10.77 -1.58 6.25
CA GLY A 162 12.17 -1.74 5.82
C GLY A 162 13.20 -1.93 6.92
N ALA A 163 12.80 -2.41 8.11
CA ALA A 163 13.74 -2.96 9.10
C ALA A 163 14.67 -3.99 8.44
N ASN A 164 15.86 -4.16 9.02
CA ASN A 164 16.87 -5.05 8.46
C ASN A 164 16.39 -6.49 8.48
N ARG A 165 17.07 -7.30 7.67
CA ARG A 165 17.08 -8.75 7.83
C ARG A 165 18.45 -9.11 8.40
N ASP A 166 18.55 -9.23 9.71
CA ASP A 166 19.83 -9.44 10.41
C ASP A 166 19.74 -10.48 11.53
N GLY A 167 18.60 -11.17 11.63
CA GLY A 167 18.35 -12.23 12.61
C GLY A 167 17.98 -11.72 13.99
N ARG A 168 17.73 -10.41 14.17
CA ARG A 168 17.35 -9.80 15.45
C ARG A 168 16.00 -9.09 15.33
N GLY A 169 15.34 -8.85 16.47
CA GLY A 169 14.23 -7.90 16.52
C GLY A 169 13.01 -8.23 15.65
N THR A 170 12.97 -7.64 14.45
CA THR A 170 11.92 -7.73 13.45
C THR A 170 12.54 -7.66 12.03
N HIS A 171 11.74 -7.94 11.01
CA HIS A 171 12.15 -7.88 9.61
C HIS A 171 11.11 -7.10 8.80
N GLY A 172 11.53 -6.08 8.07
CA GLY A 172 10.63 -5.28 7.25
C GLY A 172 10.20 -6.00 5.96
N VAL A 173 8.97 -5.79 5.50
CA VAL A 173 8.45 -6.48 4.28
C VAL A 173 9.36 -6.28 3.06
N ALA A 174 9.92 -5.08 2.89
CA ALA A 174 10.85 -4.71 1.82
C ALA A 174 12.22 -4.34 2.39
N TRP A 175 12.83 -5.26 3.13
CA TRP A 175 14.09 -5.07 3.85
C TRP A 175 15.30 -4.66 2.95
N GLU A 176 15.26 -4.84 1.62
CA GLU A 176 16.30 -4.31 0.71
C GLU A 176 15.94 -2.97 0.05
N SER A 177 14.74 -2.42 0.31
CA SER A 177 14.39 -1.08 -0.18
C SER A 177 15.19 0.01 0.52
N ARG A 178 15.32 1.15 -0.18
CA ARG A 178 15.79 2.41 0.40
C ARG A 178 14.59 3.18 0.93
N LEU A 179 14.61 3.57 2.19
CA LEU A 179 13.48 4.20 2.87
C LEU A 179 13.78 5.66 3.15
N TYR A 180 12.85 6.54 2.82
CA TYR A 180 12.98 7.97 3.02
C TYR A 180 11.90 8.44 4.01
N SER A 181 12.32 9.09 5.08
CA SER A 181 11.43 9.60 6.13
C SER A 181 11.16 11.10 5.92
N GLY A 182 9.88 11.47 6.02
CA GLY A 182 9.38 12.84 6.12
C GLY A 182 8.57 12.99 7.40
N ASN A 183 8.66 14.17 8.03
CA ASN A 183 8.11 14.41 9.36
C ASN A 183 6.86 15.30 9.29
N THR A 184 5.79 14.90 9.96
CA THR A 184 4.57 15.72 10.14
C THR A 184 4.82 16.95 11.01
N GLY A 185 5.97 17.00 11.70
CA GLY A 185 6.34 18.07 12.64
C GLY A 185 5.65 17.91 13.99
N GLY A 186 5.15 16.72 14.28
CA GLY A 186 4.38 16.41 15.49
C GLY A 186 4.42 14.94 15.85
N ASN A 187 3.47 14.51 16.68
CA ASN A 187 3.31 13.11 17.09
C ASN A 187 1.98 12.52 16.58
N ASP A 188 1.70 11.25 16.85
CA ASP A 188 0.49 10.57 16.38
C ASP A 188 -0.80 11.10 17.04
N GLY A 189 -0.67 11.89 18.12
CA GLY A 189 -1.76 12.67 18.70
C GLY A 189 -2.23 13.83 17.81
N MET A 190 -1.57 14.09 16.68
CA MET A 190 -2.00 15.10 15.71
C MET A 190 -3.37 14.72 15.11
N THR A 191 -4.37 15.58 15.32
CA THR A 191 -5.65 15.44 14.64
C THR A 191 -5.59 16.12 13.28
N TYR A 192 -5.87 15.39 12.20
CA TYR A 192 -5.96 15.99 10.86
C TYR A 192 -7.37 16.54 10.55
N GLY A 193 -7.40 17.60 9.73
CA GLY A 193 -8.59 18.34 9.32
C GLY A 193 -8.19 19.52 8.42
N PRO A 194 -9.08 20.51 8.22
CA PRO A 194 -8.76 21.70 7.44
C PRO A 194 -7.68 22.58 8.09
N ASN A 195 -7.30 22.32 9.34
CA ASN A 195 -6.35 23.15 10.09
C ASN A 195 -4.89 22.94 9.70
N GLN A 196 -4.54 21.80 9.09
CA GLN A 196 -3.19 21.53 8.62
C GLN A 196 -2.83 22.37 7.41
N ASP A 197 -1.56 22.77 7.35
CA ASP A 197 -1.04 23.65 6.32
C ASP A 197 -0.69 22.92 5.02
N TYR A 198 -1.13 23.48 3.89
CA TYR A 198 -0.75 22.95 2.58
C TYR A 198 0.75 23.12 2.31
N GLY A 199 1.33 24.30 2.58
CA GLY A 199 2.74 24.62 2.30
C GLY A 199 3.70 23.67 3.00
N TYR A 200 3.47 23.41 4.29
CA TYR A 200 4.23 22.46 5.09
C TYR A 200 4.23 21.06 4.48
N PHE A 201 3.04 20.48 4.28
CA PHE A 201 2.93 19.12 3.76
C PHE A 201 3.39 19.02 2.31
N TYR A 202 3.18 20.05 1.48
CA TYR A 202 3.70 20.08 0.12
C TYR A 202 5.22 19.99 0.12
N ALA A 203 5.91 20.76 0.98
CA ALA A 203 7.36 20.68 1.11
C ALA A 203 7.82 19.27 1.51
N VAL A 204 7.19 18.67 2.53
CA VAL A 204 7.53 17.31 3.00
C VAL A 204 7.34 16.26 1.90
N TYR A 205 6.16 16.21 1.28
CA TYR A 205 5.89 15.25 0.20
C TYR A 205 6.79 15.48 -1.02
N ASN A 206 7.08 16.73 -1.35
CA ASN A 206 7.89 17.09 -2.50
C ASN A 206 9.38 16.69 -2.32
N GLU A 207 9.94 16.78 -1.11
CA GLU A 207 11.30 16.30 -0.84
C GLU A 207 11.42 14.77 -0.91
N LEU A 208 10.40 14.05 -0.42
CA LEU A 208 10.31 12.60 -0.64
C LEU A 208 10.22 12.28 -2.13
N ALA A 209 9.38 12.99 -2.88
CA ALA A 209 9.20 12.77 -4.31
C ALA A 209 10.47 13.04 -5.12
N LYS A 210 11.19 14.14 -4.84
CA LYS A 210 12.49 14.46 -5.44
C LYS A 210 13.55 13.41 -5.15
N SER A 211 13.46 12.72 -4.01
CA SER A 211 14.34 11.60 -3.68
C SER A 211 14.13 10.38 -4.58
N GLY A 212 13.06 10.37 -5.39
CA GLY A 212 12.72 9.32 -6.35
C GLY A 212 11.93 8.17 -5.73
N VAL A 213 11.22 8.41 -4.62
CA VAL A 213 10.34 7.39 -4.03
C VAL A 213 9.20 7.04 -4.98
N ARG A 214 8.80 5.76 -4.99
CA ARG A 214 7.73 5.25 -5.86
C ARG A 214 6.37 5.18 -5.15
N ALA A 215 6.39 5.04 -3.83
CA ALA A 215 5.21 5.04 -2.97
C ALA A 215 5.51 5.72 -1.63
N ILE A 216 4.52 6.38 -1.03
CA ILE A 216 4.63 7.06 0.26
C ILE A 216 3.56 6.53 1.21
N ASN A 217 4.00 6.02 2.36
CA ASN A 217 3.13 5.60 3.45
C ASN A 217 2.66 6.80 4.28
N ASN A 218 1.36 6.86 4.59
CA ASN A 218 0.73 7.88 5.43
C ASN A 218 -0.06 7.22 6.56
N SER A 219 0.61 6.93 7.67
CA SER A 219 0.05 6.26 8.84
C SER A 219 -0.23 7.18 10.03
N TRP A 220 -0.17 8.49 9.83
CA TRP A 220 -0.23 9.45 10.93
C TRP A 220 -1.64 9.99 11.20
N GLY A 221 -1.83 10.35 12.46
CA GLY A 221 -2.85 11.24 12.93
C GLY A 221 -4.24 10.63 13.02
N SER A 222 -5.08 11.28 13.80
CA SER A 222 -6.46 10.87 14.06
C SER A 222 -7.45 11.77 13.34
N ASN A 223 -8.61 11.22 12.96
CA ASN A 223 -9.70 12.05 12.44
C ASN A 223 -10.20 12.99 13.55
N ARG A 224 -10.58 14.22 13.17
CA ARG A 224 -11.09 15.20 14.12
C ARG A 224 -12.35 14.71 14.81
N ARG A 225 -12.35 14.87 16.14
CA ARG A 225 -13.58 14.84 16.94
C ARG A 225 -14.28 16.18 16.69
N VAL A 226 -14.95 16.31 15.55
CA VAL A 226 -15.54 17.62 15.19
C VAL A 226 -16.79 17.88 16.03
N ASN A 227 -16.76 19.00 16.75
CA ASN A 227 -17.89 19.67 17.35
C ASN A 227 -18.98 19.96 16.29
N SER A 228 -20.22 19.63 16.63
CA SER A 228 -21.42 19.80 15.82
C SER A 228 -21.66 21.25 15.40
N SER A 229 -21.79 21.48 14.09
CA SER A 229 -22.69 22.51 13.56
C SER A 229 -23.95 21.89 12.91
N TYR A 230 -24.27 20.61 13.19
CA TYR A 230 -25.41 19.94 12.53
C TYR A 230 -26.21 19.03 13.50
N PRO A 231 -27.56 19.13 13.51
CA PRO A 231 -28.45 18.18 14.18
C PRO A 231 -28.51 16.80 13.47
N GLY A 232 -28.55 15.69 14.24
CA GLY A 232 -28.89 14.34 13.74
C GLY A 232 -27.79 13.25 13.72
N ALA A 233 -26.79 13.28 14.62
CA ALA A 233 -25.77 12.23 14.69
C ALA A 233 -25.98 11.26 15.88
N GLU A 234 -26.26 9.98 15.61
CA GLU A 234 -26.31 8.91 16.61
C GLU A 234 -25.15 7.89 16.43
N GLY A 235 -24.61 7.35 17.53
CA GLY A 235 -23.51 6.39 17.58
C GLY A 235 -23.63 5.41 18.76
N TYR A 236 -23.23 4.15 18.56
CA TYR A 236 -23.56 2.98 19.39
C TYR A 236 -22.58 2.69 20.54
N GLY A 237 -23.10 2.04 21.59
CA GLY A 237 -22.43 1.77 22.87
C GLY A 237 -21.73 0.40 23.03
N GLY A 238 -21.08 0.27 24.19
CA GLY A 238 -20.61 -0.99 24.79
C GLY A 238 -19.08 -1.14 24.89
N THR A 239 -18.56 -1.07 26.12
CA THR A 239 -17.13 -1.16 26.52
C THR A 239 -16.76 -2.59 26.97
N PRO A 240 -15.47 -2.97 27.04
CA PRO A 240 -14.78 -2.82 28.33
C PRO A 240 -13.32 -2.30 28.25
N GLY A 241 -12.98 -1.37 29.15
CA GLY A 241 -11.59 -0.94 29.40
C GLY A 241 -11.35 0.58 29.56
N THR A 242 -12.28 1.30 30.19
CA THR A 242 -12.12 2.63 30.82
C THR A 242 -11.29 3.70 30.09
N ALA A 243 -11.96 4.53 29.28
CA ALA A 243 -11.60 5.94 29.16
C ALA A 243 -12.77 6.77 29.72
N ALA A 244 -12.56 7.33 30.91
CA ALA A 244 -13.48 8.29 31.50
C ALA A 244 -13.45 9.60 30.68
N ASN A 245 -14.64 9.99 30.20
CA ASN A 245 -15.08 11.31 29.70
C ASN A 245 -14.23 12.04 28.63
N PRO A 246 -14.61 11.81 27.36
CA PRO A 246 -15.17 12.87 26.50
C PRO A 246 -16.44 12.35 25.77
N THR A 247 -17.61 12.47 26.41
CA THR A 247 -18.72 11.50 26.28
C THR A 247 -20.00 11.93 25.54
N GLU A 248 -20.09 13.11 24.91
CA GLU A 248 -21.28 13.41 24.10
C GLU A 248 -21.12 12.98 22.61
N PRO A 249 -21.95 12.05 22.10
CA PRO A 249 -21.89 11.53 20.72
C PRO A 249 -21.93 12.58 19.60
N LYS A 250 -22.41 13.79 19.89
CA LYS A 250 -22.48 14.93 18.96
C LYS A 250 -21.11 15.49 18.53
N HIS A 251 -20.01 15.07 19.16
CA HIS A 251 -18.67 15.60 18.92
C HIS A 251 -17.77 14.70 18.05
N HIS A 252 -18.27 13.58 17.53
CA HIS A 252 -17.47 12.64 16.76
C HIS A 252 -17.98 12.54 15.31
N LEU A 253 -17.09 12.78 14.34
CA LEU A 253 -17.39 12.50 12.93
C LEU A 253 -17.24 11.01 12.67
N TYR A 254 -18.33 10.27 12.86
CA TYR A 254 -18.43 8.87 12.46
C TYR A 254 -18.73 8.80 10.97
N LEU A 255 -17.78 8.24 10.21
CA LEU A 255 -17.98 7.94 8.79
C LEU A 255 -18.78 6.64 8.65
N ARG A 256 -19.98 6.66 9.22
CA ARG A 256 -20.91 5.53 9.28
C ARG A 256 -21.59 5.26 7.94
N ASP A 257 -21.57 6.24 7.05
CA ASP A 257 -22.19 6.21 5.73
C ASP A 257 -21.52 7.24 4.81
N LEU A 258 -21.87 7.18 3.52
CA LEU A 258 -21.35 8.07 2.50
C LEU A 258 -21.71 9.54 2.73
N ASN A 259 -22.86 9.85 3.34
CA ASN A 259 -23.26 11.23 3.61
C ASN A 259 -22.35 11.87 4.65
N ALA A 260 -21.98 11.12 5.70
CA ALA A 260 -20.99 11.56 6.67
C ALA A 260 -19.61 11.77 6.04
N ALA A 261 -19.19 10.89 5.12
CA ALA A 261 -17.96 11.05 4.36
C ALA A 261 -17.97 12.29 3.45
N LYS A 262 -19.09 12.59 2.76
CA LYS A 262 -19.27 13.80 1.97
C LYS A 262 -19.12 15.06 2.83
N LYS A 263 -19.82 15.12 3.97
CA LYS A 263 -19.71 16.23 4.93
C LYS A 263 -18.28 16.43 5.44
N ALA A 264 -17.59 15.34 5.75
CA ALA A 264 -16.19 15.38 6.17
C ALA A 264 -15.27 15.97 5.10
N TYR A 265 -15.46 15.58 3.83
CA TYR A 265 -14.69 16.11 2.71
C TYR A 265 -15.01 17.59 2.42
N TYR A 266 -16.27 18.00 2.49
CA TYR A 266 -16.67 19.38 2.17
C TYR A 266 -16.06 20.42 3.11
N GLN A 267 -15.71 20.05 4.35
CA GLN A 267 -14.93 20.90 5.26
C GLN A 267 -13.56 21.31 4.67
N PHE A 268 -12.96 20.50 3.79
CA PHE A 268 -11.70 20.82 3.14
C PHE A 268 -11.85 21.76 1.94
N VAL A 269 -12.96 21.65 1.19
CA VAL A 269 -13.10 22.31 -0.12
C VAL A 269 -14.03 23.52 -0.11
N ALA A 270 -14.97 23.61 0.83
CA ALA A 270 -15.91 24.74 0.91
C ALA A 270 -15.23 26.07 1.28
N GLY A 271 -14.11 26.01 2.02
CA GLY A 271 -13.34 27.20 2.42
C GLY A 271 -12.42 27.77 1.33
N GLY A 272 -12.32 27.12 0.17
CA GLY A 272 -11.50 27.59 -0.97
C GLY A 272 -9.97 27.55 -0.77
N GLN A 273 -9.49 27.07 0.39
CA GLN A 273 -8.07 26.97 0.71
C GLN A 273 -7.55 25.56 0.46
N LYS A 274 -6.33 25.45 -0.07
CA LYS A 274 -5.66 24.14 -0.16
C LYS A 274 -5.34 23.57 1.23
N SER A 275 -5.39 22.26 1.33
CA SER A 275 -5.17 21.46 2.54
C SER A 275 -3.96 20.53 2.40
N PHE A 276 -3.60 19.81 3.46
CA PHE A 276 -2.58 18.77 3.38
C PHE A 276 -2.94 17.64 2.40
N ILE A 277 -4.24 17.37 2.20
CA ILE A 277 -4.71 16.36 1.24
C ILE A 277 -4.44 16.84 -0.19
N ASP A 278 -4.63 18.13 -0.46
CA ASP A 278 -4.25 18.74 -1.74
C ASP A 278 -2.74 18.64 -1.98
N ALA A 279 -1.93 18.86 -0.95
CA ALA A 279 -0.48 18.70 -1.06
C ALA A 279 -0.09 17.27 -1.46
N ALA A 280 -0.64 16.25 -0.79
CA ALA A 280 -0.39 14.85 -1.12
C ALA A 280 -0.84 14.50 -2.54
N TYR A 281 -2.03 14.97 -2.94
CA TYR A 281 -2.62 14.77 -4.27
C TYR A 281 -1.80 15.43 -5.39
N GLU A 282 -1.39 16.68 -5.21
CA GLU A 282 -0.63 17.42 -6.22
C GLU A 282 0.76 16.82 -6.42
N VAL A 283 1.43 16.41 -5.34
CA VAL A 283 2.71 15.70 -5.44
C VAL A 283 2.52 14.33 -6.10
N ALA A 284 1.48 13.58 -5.72
CA ALA A 284 1.16 12.29 -6.34
C ALA A 284 1.00 12.44 -7.85
N LYS A 285 0.20 13.41 -8.31
CA LYS A 285 0.01 13.67 -9.75
C LYS A 285 1.27 14.14 -10.46
N LYS A 286 2.00 15.07 -9.86
CA LYS A 286 3.21 15.66 -10.46
C LYS A 286 4.29 14.62 -10.72
N TYR A 287 4.51 13.71 -9.78
CA TYR A 287 5.60 12.72 -9.85
C TYR A 287 5.12 11.29 -10.12
N ARG A 288 3.80 11.10 -10.28
CA ARG A 288 3.14 9.78 -10.46
C ARG A 288 3.48 8.79 -9.34
N ILE A 289 3.45 9.26 -8.09
CA ILE A 289 3.77 8.47 -6.89
C ILE A 289 2.50 7.91 -6.27
N ILE A 290 2.54 6.67 -5.76
CA ILE A 290 1.41 6.10 -5.02
C ILE A 290 1.41 6.64 -3.60
N GLN A 291 0.27 7.20 -3.17
CA GLN A 291 0.02 7.50 -1.78
C GLN A 291 -0.74 6.35 -1.12
N VAL A 292 -0.21 5.82 -0.02
CA VAL A 292 -0.81 4.74 0.77
C VAL A 292 -1.35 5.34 2.06
N PHE A 293 -2.66 5.38 2.21
CA PHE A 293 -3.34 5.95 3.38
C PHE A 293 -4.08 4.89 4.19
N THR A 294 -4.00 5.00 5.51
CA THR A 294 -4.77 4.17 6.42
C THR A 294 -6.27 4.46 6.38
N ALA A 295 -7.11 3.40 6.45
CA ALA A 295 -8.57 3.49 6.42
C ALA A 295 -9.18 4.14 7.66
N GLY A 296 -8.48 4.04 8.79
CA GLY A 296 -8.95 4.47 10.10
C GLY A 296 -9.13 3.32 11.08
N ASN A 297 -9.17 3.64 12.38
CA ASN A 297 -9.07 2.66 13.48
C ASN A 297 -10.38 2.49 14.24
N ARG A 298 -11.52 2.38 13.54
CA ARG A 298 -12.84 2.16 14.16
C ARG A 298 -13.48 0.90 13.59
N ASP A 299 -13.64 -0.10 14.46
CA ASP A 299 -14.21 -1.39 14.08
C ASP A 299 -15.62 -1.21 13.51
N GLY A 300 -15.85 -1.75 12.31
CA GLY A 300 -17.17 -1.77 11.67
C GLY A 300 -17.67 -0.46 11.07
N MET A 301 -16.86 0.62 11.06
CA MET A 301 -17.24 1.83 10.32
C MET A 301 -17.30 1.56 8.82
N GLU A 302 -18.43 1.90 8.19
CA GLU A 302 -18.69 1.59 6.77
C GLU A 302 -17.74 2.34 5.84
N GLU A 303 -17.36 3.57 6.17
CA GLU A 303 -16.49 4.38 5.34
C GLU A 303 -15.10 4.59 5.96
N SER A 304 -14.11 4.64 5.09
CA SER A 304 -12.75 5.00 5.45
C SER A 304 -12.59 6.50 5.67
N TYR A 305 -11.52 6.91 6.33
CA TYR A 305 -11.20 8.31 6.54
C TYR A 305 -11.08 9.11 5.23
N THR A 306 -11.46 10.39 5.27
CA THR A 306 -11.51 11.28 4.09
C THR A 306 -10.23 11.26 3.25
N ARG A 307 -9.05 11.25 3.90
CA ARG A 307 -7.75 11.16 3.21
C ARG A 307 -7.57 9.86 2.42
N ALA A 308 -8.09 8.75 2.92
CA ALA A 308 -8.06 7.47 2.22
C ALA A 308 -9.17 7.36 1.15
N MET A 309 -10.30 8.03 1.36
CA MET A 309 -11.42 8.10 0.41
C MET A 309 -11.21 9.12 -0.71
N LEU A 310 -10.10 9.85 -0.76
CA LEU A 310 -9.91 10.93 -1.73
C LEU A 310 -10.31 10.57 -3.17
N PRO A 311 -10.01 9.37 -3.72
CA PRO A 311 -10.45 9.01 -5.07
C PRO A 311 -11.96 8.98 -5.30
N TYR A 312 -12.79 8.83 -4.27
CA TYR A 312 -14.24 9.01 -4.41
C TYR A 312 -14.58 10.44 -4.84
N PHE A 313 -13.88 11.42 -4.25
CA PHE A 313 -14.08 12.86 -4.46
C PHE A 313 -13.22 13.45 -5.58
N ARG A 314 -12.07 12.83 -5.87
CA ARG A 314 -11.14 13.17 -6.96
C ARG A 314 -10.76 11.90 -7.73
N PRO A 315 -11.62 11.42 -8.64
CA PRO A 315 -11.42 10.14 -9.33
C PRO A 315 -10.11 10.02 -10.11
N ASP A 316 -9.53 11.13 -10.57
CA ASP A 316 -8.24 11.13 -11.25
C ASP A 316 -7.06 10.77 -10.33
N ALA A 317 -7.27 10.74 -9.01
CA ALA A 317 -6.31 10.24 -8.02
C ALA A 317 -6.26 8.71 -7.94
N GLU A 318 -7.28 7.98 -8.40
CA GLU A 318 -7.49 6.55 -8.07
C GLU A 318 -6.27 5.68 -8.37
N LYS A 319 -5.63 5.87 -9.53
CA LYS A 319 -4.43 5.09 -9.94
C LYS A 319 -3.18 5.39 -9.12
N LEU A 320 -3.18 6.46 -8.33
CA LEU A 320 -2.08 6.95 -7.51
C LEU A 320 -2.39 6.86 -6.01
N TRP A 321 -3.44 6.13 -5.63
CA TRP A 321 -3.92 6.07 -4.25
C TRP A 321 -4.20 4.64 -3.83
N LEU A 322 -3.94 4.35 -2.55
CA LEU A 322 -4.36 3.14 -1.87
C LEU A 322 -4.96 3.49 -0.51
N ASN A 323 -6.08 2.84 -0.20
CA ASN A 323 -6.67 2.79 1.12
C ASN A 323 -6.34 1.45 1.77
N VAL A 324 -5.99 1.45 3.06
CA VAL A 324 -5.57 0.23 3.76
C VAL A 324 -6.40 -0.04 5.02
N THR A 325 -7.16 -1.14 4.99
CA THR A 325 -7.91 -1.67 6.15
C THR A 325 -7.14 -2.78 6.87
N GLY A 326 -7.59 -3.16 8.07
CA GLY A 326 -6.90 -4.12 8.92
C GLY A 326 -7.38 -5.56 8.75
N GLN A 327 -6.44 -6.49 8.84
CA GLN A 327 -6.67 -7.92 8.98
C GLN A 327 -6.14 -8.40 10.34
N THR A 328 -6.85 -9.33 10.96
CA THR A 328 -6.36 -10.08 12.13
C THR A 328 -5.63 -11.37 11.73
N ASP A 329 -4.90 -11.95 12.69
CA ASP A 329 -4.24 -13.26 12.58
C ASP A 329 -5.20 -14.44 12.32
N SER A 330 -6.52 -14.21 12.43
CA SER A 330 -7.57 -15.21 12.18
C SER A 330 -8.33 -15.01 10.86
N ASN A 331 -7.80 -14.19 9.94
CA ASN A 331 -8.45 -13.81 8.67
C ASN A 331 -9.82 -13.13 8.88
N THR A 332 -9.95 -12.31 9.92
CA THR A 332 -11.11 -11.42 10.11
C THR A 332 -10.72 -9.97 9.80
N GLN A 333 -11.65 -9.21 9.24
CA GLN A 333 -11.43 -7.80 8.95
C GLN A 333 -11.69 -6.99 10.22
N ARG A 334 -10.79 -6.03 10.47
CA ARG A 334 -10.83 -5.14 11.62
C ARG A 334 -10.63 -3.69 11.17
N PHE A 335 -11.16 -2.76 11.97
CA PHE A 335 -11.21 -1.32 11.73
C PHE A 335 -12.16 -0.89 10.61
N ASN A 336 -12.00 0.34 10.11
CA ASN A 336 -12.88 0.89 9.07
C ASN A 336 -12.87 -0.01 7.84
N THR A 337 -14.03 -0.28 7.29
CA THR A 337 -14.18 -1.08 6.09
C THR A 337 -13.87 -0.23 4.85
N ALA A 338 -13.87 -0.88 3.69
CA ALA A 338 -13.60 -0.22 2.43
C ALA A 338 -14.74 0.71 1.97
N GLY A 339 -16.00 0.37 2.24
CA GLY A 339 -17.16 1.17 1.83
C GLY A 339 -17.12 1.54 0.35
N HIS A 340 -17.28 2.83 0.06
CA HIS A 340 -17.20 3.37 -1.30
C HIS A 340 -15.77 3.51 -1.83
N SER A 341 -14.75 3.23 -1.02
CA SER A 341 -13.34 3.20 -1.44
C SER A 341 -12.84 1.83 -1.91
N LYS A 342 -13.72 0.83 -2.02
CA LYS A 342 -13.38 -0.57 -2.32
C LYS A 342 -12.46 -0.78 -3.53
N TRP A 343 -12.55 0.07 -4.56
CA TRP A 343 -11.77 -0.05 -5.80
C TRP A 343 -10.28 0.24 -5.65
N TRP A 344 -9.89 0.97 -4.61
CA TRP A 344 -8.50 1.24 -4.25
C TRP A 344 -8.17 0.80 -2.83
N THR A 345 -8.99 -0.07 -2.23
CA THR A 345 -8.78 -0.59 -0.88
C THR A 345 -8.16 -1.98 -0.91
N ILE A 346 -7.22 -2.23 0.00
CA ILE A 346 -6.67 -3.56 0.27
C ILE A 346 -6.53 -3.76 1.79
N ALA A 347 -6.64 -5.00 2.26
CA ALA A 347 -6.46 -5.36 3.65
C ALA A 347 -5.04 -5.90 3.90
N ALA A 348 -4.46 -5.57 5.05
CA ALA A 348 -3.15 -6.07 5.45
C ALA A 348 -3.07 -6.32 6.96
N PRO A 349 -2.06 -7.07 7.45
CA PRO A 349 -1.87 -7.35 8.87
C PRO A 349 -1.88 -6.09 9.73
N GLY A 350 -2.87 -5.98 10.63
CA GLY A 350 -3.12 -4.76 11.40
C GLY A 350 -3.21 -4.96 12.92
N VAL A 351 -2.94 -6.16 13.45
CA VAL A 351 -2.96 -6.43 14.89
C VAL A 351 -1.73 -7.23 15.30
N LYS A 352 -1.23 -7.01 16.52
CA LYS A 352 -0.05 -7.70 17.06
C LYS A 352 1.17 -7.61 16.11
N VAL A 353 1.36 -6.45 15.47
CA VAL A 353 2.48 -6.22 14.55
C VAL A 353 3.69 -5.76 15.35
N LYS A 354 4.72 -6.60 15.40
CA LYS A 354 5.99 -6.32 16.08
C LYS A 354 6.90 -5.48 15.18
N SER A 355 7.37 -4.35 15.67
CA SER A 355 8.31 -3.49 14.92
C SER A 355 9.25 -2.71 15.85
N SER A 356 10.19 -1.97 15.26
CA SER A 356 11.12 -1.06 15.94
C SER A 356 10.37 0.09 16.61
N ILE A 357 10.83 0.51 17.77
CA ILE A 357 10.31 1.66 18.51
C ILE A 357 11.45 2.50 19.09
N VAL A 358 11.10 3.69 19.55
CA VAL A 358 11.94 4.54 20.38
C VAL A 358 11.24 4.81 21.70
N ASP A 359 11.93 4.60 22.81
CA ASP A 359 11.46 5.06 24.10
C ASP A 359 11.49 6.60 24.10
N VAL A 360 10.31 7.22 24.18
CA VAL A 360 10.17 8.68 24.02
C VAL A 360 10.82 9.49 25.13
N LYS A 361 11.08 8.87 26.29
CA LYS A 361 11.72 9.53 27.45
C LYS A 361 13.23 9.55 27.31
N THR A 362 13.79 8.44 26.84
CA THR A 362 15.24 8.20 26.84
C THR A 362 15.88 8.26 25.46
N GLY A 363 15.09 8.21 24.38
CA GLY A 363 15.58 8.08 23.00
C GLY A 363 16.16 6.71 22.67
N LYS A 364 16.01 5.71 23.55
CA LYS A 364 16.58 4.37 23.34
C LYS A 364 15.76 3.58 22.31
N ALA A 365 16.46 2.93 21.40
CA ALA A 365 15.89 1.96 20.46
C ALA A 365 15.30 0.75 21.19
N GLY A 366 14.22 0.18 20.63
CA GLY A 366 13.54 -0.99 21.20
C GLY A 366 12.57 -1.65 20.23
N TYR A 367 11.75 -2.57 20.74
CA TYR A 367 10.73 -3.26 19.93
C TYR A 367 9.41 -3.35 20.67
N ALA A 368 8.29 -3.19 19.96
CA ALA A 368 6.96 -3.40 20.53
C ALA A 368 5.96 -3.90 19.48
N SER A 369 4.89 -4.53 19.98
CA SER A 369 3.78 -5.02 19.18
C SER A 369 2.57 -4.10 19.31
N TRP A 370 2.09 -3.56 18.19
CA TRP A 370 0.94 -2.65 18.16
C TRP A 370 -0.17 -3.14 17.22
N GLY A 371 -1.32 -2.45 17.25
CA GLY A 371 -2.46 -2.73 16.38
C GLY A 371 -3.14 -1.44 15.90
N GLY A 372 -3.58 -1.46 14.64
CA GLY A 372 -4.12 -0.32 13.93
C GLY A 372 -3.92 -0.49 12.42
N THR A 373 -4.73 0.23 11.64
CA THR A 373 -4.48 0.41 10.20
C THR A 373 -3.13 1.08 9.94
N SER A 374 -2.60 1.84 10.90
CA SER A 374 -1.23 2.37 10.88
C SER A 374 -0.13 1.31 10.79
N MET A 375 -0.41 0.07 11.21
CA MET A 375 0.47 -1.08 11.08
C MET A 375 0.14 -1.88 9.82
N ALA A 376 -1.07 -1.77 9.27
CA ALA A 376 -1.46 -2.40 8.01
C ALA A 376 -0.91 -1.66 6.77
N ALA A 377 -1.01 -0.33 6.72
CA ALA A 377 -0.49 0.48 5.62
C ALA A 377 1.01 0.29 5.31
N PRO A 378 1.93 0.19 6.30
CA PRO A 378 3.33 -0.07 6.01
C PRO A 378 3.58 -1.46 5.41
N HIS A 379 2.77 -2.48 5.75
CA HIS A 379 2.84 -3.76 5.06
C HIS A 379 2.51 -3.61 3.57
N VAL A 380 1.49 -2.82 3.23
CA VAL A 380 1.11 -2.53 1.84
C VAL A 380 2.22 -1.75 1.12
N THR A 381 2.82 -0.76 1.78
CA THR A 381 3.92 0.02 1.21
C THR A 381 5.16 -0.85 0.96
N GLY A 382 5.52 -1.73 1.90
CA GLY A 382 6.58 -2.72 1.69
C GLY A 382 6.23 -3.72 0.58
N ALA A 383 4.97 -4.16 0.50
CA ALA A 383 4.55 -5.06 -0.57
C ALA A 383 4.67 -4.41 -1.96
N LEU A 384 4.35 -3.12 -2.10
CA LEU A 384 4.64 -2.36 -3.32
C LEU A 384 6.13 -2.36 -3.63
N GLY A 385 7.01 -2.16 -2.63
CA GLY A 385 8.46 -2.26 -2.80
C GLY A 385 8.89 -3.60 -3.40
N VAL A 386 8.40 -4.70 -2.83
CA VAL A 386 8.67 -6.06 -3.31
C VAL A 386 8.19 -6.25 -4.76
N ILE A 387 6.95 -5.88 -5.06
CA ILE A 387 6.35 -6.00 -6.41
C ILE A 387 7.12 -5.14 -7.43
N MET A 388 7.47 -3.91 -7.07
CA MET A 388 8.23 -2.99 -7.92
C MET A 388 9.66 -3.49 -8.20
N SER A 389 10.26 -4.24 -7.27
CA SER A 389 11.57 -4.88 -7.50
C SER A 389 11.47 -6.10 -8.43
N ARG A 390 10.35 -6.84 -8.37
CA ARG A 390 10.06 -7.99 -9.26
C ARG A 390 9.77 -7.55 -10.70
N TYR A 391 9.08 -6.42 -10.86
CA TYR A 391 8.66 -5.89 -12.15
C TYR A 391 9.29 -4.52 -12.39
N SER A 392 10.61 -4.50 -12.57
CA SER A 392 11.37 -3.26 -12.79
C SER A 392 10.92 -2.45 -14.02
N TYR A 393 10.26 -3.11 -14.97
CA TYR A 393 9.69 -2.51 -16.18
C TYR A 393 8.27 -1.92 -16.00
N MET A 394 7.60 -2.18 -14.88
CA MET A 394 6.25 -1.68 -14.64
C MET A 394 6.25 -0.27 -14.03
N THR A 395 5.29 0.56 -14.46
CA THR A 395 5.01 1.85 -13.80
C THR A 395 4.47 1.63 -12.39
N ASN A 396 4.36 2.72 -11.62
CA ASN A 396 3.80 2.64 -10.26
C ASN A 396 2.35 2.14 -10.30
N GLU A 397 1.53 2.66 -11.20
CA GLU A 397 0.13 2.28 -11.38
C GLU A 397 -0.02 0.80 -11.75
N GLN A 398 0.87 0.27 -12.61
CA GLN A 398 0.87 -1.14 -12.97
C GLN A 398 1.25 -2.03 -11.78
N ALA A 399 2.23 -1.64 -10.98
CA ALA A 399 2.59 -2.36 -9.76
C ALA A 399 1.46 -2.34 -8.72
N ARG A 400 0.74 -1.21 -8.60
CA ARG A 400 -0.49 -1.10 -7.79
C ARG A 400 -1.58 -2.04 -8.29
N ASP A 401 -1.80 -2.11 -9.60
CA ASP A 401 -2.83 -2.99 -10.17
C ASP A 401 -2.46 -4.47 -9.98
N VAL A 402 -1.18 -4.84 -10.07
CA VAL A 402 -0.71 -6.18 -9.68
C VAL A 402 -1.06 -6.45 -8.22
N LEU A 403 -0.67 -5.57 -7.29
CA LEU A 403 -0.96 -5.70 -5.86
C LEU A 403 -2.46 -5.94 -5.59
N LEU A 404 -3.34 -5.12 -6.18
CA LEU A 404 -4.78 -5.21 -5.96
C LEU A 404 -5.37 -6.47 -6.59
N THR A 405 -5.02 -6.77 -7.84
CA THR A 405 -5.66 -7.87 -8.59
C THR A 405 -5.16 -9.24 -8.18
N THR A 406 -4.04 -9.34 -7.48
CA THR A 406 -3.55 -10.58 -6.89
C THR A 406 -3.90 -10.74 -5.42
N ALA A 407 -4.57 -9.76 -4.79
CA ALA A 407 -5.04 -9.88 -3.42
C ALA A 407 -5.93 -11.13 -3.23
N ARG A 408 -5.77 -11.79 -2.09
CA ARG A 408 -6.51 -13.00 -1.74
C ARG A 408 -7.88 -12.65 -1.19
N GLN A 409 -8.91 -13.25 -1.77
CA GLN A 409 -10.32 -13.08 -1.39
C GLN A 409 -10.92 -14.30 -0.68
N THR A 410 -10.13 -15.37 -0.55
CA THR A 410 -10.47 -16.63 0.10
C THR A 410 -9.56 -16.88 1.30
N LYS A 411 -9.77 -17.98 2.03
CA LYS A 411 -8.92 -18.35 3.17
C LYS A 411 -7.55 -18.90 2.74
N TYR A 412 -7.37 -19.33 1.48
CA TYR A 412 -6.14 -19.98 1.03
C TYR A 412 -5.72 -19.52 -0.38
N SER A 413 -4.53 -18.91 -0.51
CA SER A 413 -4.05 -18.26 -1.74
C SER A 413 -3.87 -19.18 -2.95
N PHE A 414 -3.36 -20.39 -2.71
CA PHE A 414 -2.90 -21.31 -3.75
C PHE A 414 -3.73 -22.59 -3.84
N LYS A 415 -4.83 -22.69 -3.06
CA LYS A 415 -5.74 -23.81 -3.15
C LYS A 415 -6.58 -23.67 -4.42
N LYS A 416 -6.32 -24.53 -5.42
CA LYS A 416 -7.04 -24.50 -6.70
C LYS A 416 -8.54 -24.72 -6.47
N GLY A 417 -9.38 -23.86 -7.07
CA GLY A 417 -10.83 -23.93 -6.93
C GLY A 417 -11.34 -23.58 -5.53
N ASP A 418 -10.55 -22.90 -4.70
CA ASP A 418 -11.00 -22.48 -3.38
C ASP A 418 -12.16 -21.48 -3.49
N THR A 419 -13.28 -21.84 -2.86
CA THR A 419 -14.47 -21.00 -2.75
C THR A 419 -14.70 -20.51 -1.32
N SER A 420 -13.78 -20.83 -0.39
CA SER A 420 -13.89 -20.45 1.01
C SER A 420 -13.58 -18.96 1.20
N ARG A 421 -14.59 -18.13 0.97
CA ARG A 421 -14.49 -16.66 1.06
C ARG A 421 -14.00 -16.20 2.44
N LEU A 422 -13.35 -15.04 2.47
CA LEU A 422 -13.04 -14.34 3.72
C LEU A 422 -14.32 -14.01 4.50
N SER A 423 -14.18 -13.85 5.81
CA SER A 423 -15.33 -13.59 6.71
C SER A 423 -16.09 -12.33 6.30
N GLY A 424 -17.41 -12.45 6.09
CA GLY A 424 -18.27 -11.33 5.71
C GLY A 424 -18.04 -10.79 4.28
N TRP A 425 -17.36 -11.56 3.41
CA TRP A 425 -17.24 -11.22 2.00
C TRP A 425 -18.54 -11.48 1.25
N THR A 426 -19.08 -10.44 0.63
CA THR A 426 -20.40 -10.46 -0.03
C THR A 426 -20.31 -10.43 -1.54
N SER A 427 -19.27 -9.78 -2.08
CA SER A 427 -19.09 -9.61 -3.52
C SER A 427 -18.75 -10.93 -4.22
N GLU A 428 -18.90 -10.96 -5.54
CA GLU A 428 -18.42 -12.09 -6.33
C GLU A 428 -16.89 -12.20 -6.25
N LEU A 429 -16.34 -13.43 -6.26
CA LEU A 429 -14.89 -13.61 -6.33
C LEU A 429 -14.34 -13.01 -7.63
N GLY A 430 -13.29 -12.20 -7.51
CA GLY A 430 -12.73 -11.36 -8.56
C GLY A 430 -13.27 -9.93 -8.57
N VAL A 431 -14.18 -9.54 -7.66
CA VAL A 431 -14.71 -8.17 -7.56
C VAL A 431 -14.41 -7.61 -6.17
N PRO A 432 -13.93 -6.36 -6.02
CA PRO A 432 -13.65 -5.80 -4.70
C PRO A 432 -14.92 -5.64 -3.85
N ASP A 433 -14.79 -5.97 -2.56
CA ASP A 433 -15.87 -6.03 -1.57
C ASP A 433 -15.92 -4.77 -0.69
N LYS A 434 -17.12 -4.36 -0.26
CA LYS A 434 -17.28 -3.19 0.63
C LYS A 434 -16.62 -3.38 2.01
N ARG A 435 -16.42 -4.61 2.47
CA ARG A 435 -15.73 -4.88 3.74
C ARG A 435 -14.21 -4.91 3.57
N TRP A 436 -13.74 -5.64 2.57
CA TRP A 436 -12.32 -6.01 2.42
C TRP A 436 -11.57 -5.26 1.32
N GLY A 437 -12.26 -4.49 0.48
CA GLY A 437 -11.71 -4.00 -0.78
C GLY A 437 -11.33 -5.18 -1.67
N TRP A 438 -10.13 -5.16 -2.24
CA TRP A 438 -9.60 -6.22 -3.08
C TRP A 438 -9.31 -7.54 -2.34
N GLY A 439 -9.25 -7.52 -1.01
CA GLY A 439 -8.89 -8.67 -0.19
C GLY A 439 -7.59 -8.45 0.58
N ILE A 440 -6.98 -9.53 1.04
CA ILE A 440 -5.72 -9.50 1.80
C ILE A 440 -4.53 -9.44 0.83
N VAL A 441 -3.52 -8.62 1.13
CA VAL A 441 -2.26 -8.59 0.36
C VAL A 441 -1.66 -9.99 0.22
N ASP A 442 -1.30 -10.36 -1.00
CA ASP A 442 -0.68 -11.66 -1.32
C ASP A 442 0.52 -11.46 -2.26
N LEU A 443 1.71 -11.37 -1.66
CA LEU A 443 2.98 -11.24 -2.38
C LEU A 443 3.32 -12.50 -3.17
N GLY A 444 2.91 -13.67 -2.67
CA GLY A 444 3.15 -14.93 -3.36
C GLY A 444 2.47 -14.97 -4.72
N LYS A 445 1.16 -14.66 -4.77
CA LYS A 445 0.42 -14.61 -6.03
C LYS A 445 0.89 -13.46 -6.93
N ALA A 446 1.30 -12.33 -6.35
CA ALA A 446 1.82 -11.18 -7.09
C ALA A 446 3.08 -11.49 -7.92
N MET A 447 3.86 -12.53 -7.61
CA MET A 447 5.09 -12.86 -8.34
C MET A 447 4.90 -13.51 -9.72
N PHE A 448 3.65 -13.82 -10.09
CA PHE A 448 3.29 -14.61 -11.28
C PHE A 448 2.48 -13.82 -12.32
N GLY A 449 2.57 -12.49 -12.29
CA GLY A 449 1.85 -11.55 -13.16
C GLY A 449 0.60 -10.95 -12.52
N PRO A 450 -0.10 -10.03 -13.21
CA PRO A 450 -1.37 -9.48 -12.75
C PRO A 450 -2.45 -10.57 -12.62
N GLY A 451 -3.45 -10.35 -11.78
CA GLY A 451 -4.62 -11.24 -11.70
C GLY A 451 -5.78 -10.79 -12.60
N GLN A 452 -5.83 -9.50 -12.92
CA GLN A 452 -6.85 -8.91 -13.79
C GLN A 452 -6.31 -7.68 -14.51
N PHE A 453 -6.96 -7.30 -15.60
CA PHE A 453 -6.79 -5.99 -16.24
C PHE A 453 -8.00 -5.12 -15.93
N LEU A 454 -7.76 -3.96 -15.31
CA LEU A 454 -8.79 -3.00 -14.91
C LEU A 454 -9.08 -1.94 -15.98
N GLY A 455 -8.89 -2.31 -17.24
CA GLY A 455 -8.80 -1.42 -18.40
C GLY A 455 -7.55 -1.72 -19.20
N LYS A 456 -6.90 -0.67 -19.74
CA LYS A 456 -5.67 -0.81 -20.52
C LYS A 456 -4.44 -1.08 -19.65
N PHE A 457 -3.77 -2.21 -19.89
CA PHE A 457 -2.46 -2.56 -19.33
C PHE A 457 -1.37 -2.41 -20.41
N ASP A 458 -0.72 -1.25 -20.46
CA ASP A 458 0.28 -0.90 -21.47
C ASP A 458 1.70 -1.12 -20.96
N VAL A 459 2.23 -2.33 -21.14
CA VAL A 459 3.52 -2.75 -20.60
C VAL A 459 4.65 -2.50 -21.60
N ASN A 460 5.67 -1.78 -21.17
CA ASN A 460 6.91 -1.58 -21.92
C ASN A 460 8.05 -2.35 -21.26
N MET A 461 8.56 -3.39 -21.91
CA MET A 461 9.59 -4.27 -21.33
C MET A 461 10.64 -4.70 -22.36
N ASP A 462 11.89 -4.51 -21.98
CA ASP A 462 13.10 -4.93 -22.72
C ASP A 462 13.78 -6.16 -22.08
N VAL A 463 13.04 -6.84 -21.19
CA VAL A 463 13.44 -8.09 -20.54
C VAL A 463 12.40 -9.16 -20.84
N ASP A 464 12.81 -10.42 -20.78
CA ASP A 464 11.89 -11.55 -20.88
C ASP A 464 11.21 -11.80 -19.53
N ASP A 465 9.91 -12.09 -19.54
CA ASP A 465 9.16 -12.45 -18.33
C ASP A 465 8.03 -13.45 -18.62
N VAL A 466 7.56 -14.14 -17.58
CA VAL A 466 6.47 -15.10 -17.62
C VAL A 466 5.37 -14.66 -16.66
N TRP A 467 4.17 -14.49 -17.19
CA TRP A 467 2.94 -14.34 -16.41
C TRP A 467 2.13 -15.64 -16.48
N SER A 468 2.04 -16.33 -15.34
CA SER A 468 1.39 -17.63 -15.21
C SER A 468 0.10 -17.59 -14.38
N ASN A 469 -0.24 -16.45 -13.80
CA ASN A 469 -1.58 -16.20 -13.26
C ASN A 469 -2.62 -16.25 -14.38
N ASP A 470 -3.82 -16.71 -14.04
CA ASP A 470 -4.99 -16.56 -14.90
C ASP A 470 -5.45 -15.09 -14.82
N ILE A 471 -5.50 -14.42 -15.98
CA ILE A 471 -5.80 -12.99 -16.07
C ILE A 471 -7.24 -12.80 -16.57
N SER A 472 -8.08 -12.12 -15.80
CA SER A 472 -9.45 -11.77 -16.19
C SER A 472 -9.67 -10.26 -16.32
N ASP A 473 -10.89 -9.84 -16.69
CA ASP A 473 -11.35 -8.44 -16.64
C ASP A 473 -12.70 -8.32 -15.92
N LYS A 474 -12.95 -9.27 -15.01
CA LYS A 474 -14.22 -9.42 -14.30
C LYS A 474 -14.56 -8.18 -13.47
N ALA A 475 -13.57 -7.63 -12.77
CA ALA A 475 -13.77 -6.45 -11.93
C ALA A 475 -14.17 -5.22 -12.75
N ILE A 476 -13.51 -4.93 -13.88
CA ILE A 476 -13.84 -3.74 -14.67
C ILE A 476 -15.23 -3.86 -15.32
N LYS A 477 -15.63 -5.08 -15.71
CA LYS A 477 -17.01 -5.34 -16.15
C LYS A 477 -18.03 -5.11 -15.04
N PHE A 478 -17.73 -5.56 -13.82
CA PHE A 478 -18.58 -5.27 -12.66
C PHE A 478 -18.62 -3.77 -12.35
N ARG A 479 -17.49 -3.05 -12.48
CA ARG A 479 -17.46 -1.59 -12.26
C ARG A 479 -18.44 -0.85 -13.16
N LYS A 480 -18.70 -1.34 -14.37
CA LYS A 480 -19.73 -0.79 -15.26
C LYS A 480 -21.10 -0.75 -14.60
N THR A 481 -21.51 -1.81 -13.89
CA THR A 481 -22.86 -1.86 -13.28
C THR A 481 -23.01 -0.81 -12.18
N GLU A 482 -21.94 -0.57 -11.41
CA GLU A 482 -21.91 0.50 -10.42
C GLU A 482 -21.89 1.88 -11.07
N ASP A 483 -21.11 2.06 -12.13
CA ASP A 483 -21.00 3.32 -12.85
C ASP A 483 -22.33 3.68 -13.56
N ASP A 484 -23.05 2.70 -14.11
CA ASP A 484 -24.37 2.89 -14.71
C ASP A 484 -25.39 3.34 -13.65
N ALA A 485 -25.39 2.72 -12.47
CA ALA A 485 -26.28 3.10 -11.35
C ALA A 485 -25.95 4.50 -10.80
N ASP A 486 -24.66 4.81 -10.62
CA ASP A 486 -24.17 6.12 -10.19
C ASP A 486 -24.52 7.22 -11.21
N ALA A 487 -24.41 6.93 -12.51
CA ALA A 487 -24.82 7.84 -13.58
C ALA A 487 -26.32 8.14 -13.56
N ALA A 488 -27.17 7.13 -13.35
CA ALA A 488 -28.62 7.31 -13.26
C ALA A 488 -29.01 8.18 -12.05
N ALA A 489 -28.41 7.93 -10.88
CA ALA A 489 -28.64 8.74 -9.69
C ALA A 489 -28.16 10.18 -9.88
N TRP A 490 -26.99 10.36 -10.50
CA TRP A 490 -26.42 11.68 -10.77
C TRP A 490 -27.29 12.49 -11.74
N ALA A 491 -27.83 11.89 -12.79
CA ALA A 491 -28.68 12.61 -13.76
C ALA A 491 -29.89 13.29 -13.09
N VAL A 492 -30.54 12.61 -12.14
CA VAL A 492 -31.66 13.17 -11.36
C VAL A 492 -31.19 14.31 -10.47
N ARG A 493 -30.10 14.11 -9.72
CA ARG A 493 -29.57 15.11 -8.79
C ARG A 493 -29.04 16.35 -9.51
N LYS A 494 -28.37 16.17 -10.66
CA LYS A 494 -27.86 17.24 -11.51
C LYS A 494 -28.98 18.16 -11.98
N ALA A 495 -30.10 17.61 -12.46
CA ALA A 495 -31.27 18.39 -12.85
C ALA A 495 -31.85 19.24 -11.70
N GLN A 496 -31.88 18.70 -10.46
CA GLN A 496 -32.31 19.45 -9.29
C GLN A 496 -31.37 20.62 -8.95
N LEU A 497 -30.05 20.41 -9.09
CA LEU A 497 -29.04 21.44 -8.84
C LEU A 497 -29.05 22.51 -9.96
N ASP A 498 -29.18 22.11 -11.22
CA ASP A 498 -29.25 23.00 -12.37
C ASP A 498 -30.51 23.90 -12.30
N ALA A 499 -31.64 23.36 -11.83
CA ALA A 499 -32.88 24.12 -11.63
C ALA A 499 -32.76 25.26 -10.60
N LYS A 500 -31.71 25.25 -9.74
CA LYS A 500 -31.43 26.35 -8.82
C LYS A 500 -30.75 27.56 -9.48
N GLY A 501 -30.44 27.50 -10.78
CA GLY A 501 -29.96 28.65 -11.56
C GLY A 501 -28.67 29.29 -11.03
N GLY A 502 -27.78 28.49 -10.43
CA GLY A 502 -26.52 28.97 -9.83
C GLY A 502 -26.63 29.43 -8.37
N ASN A 503 -27.83 29.47 -7.78
CA ASN A 503 -28.03 29.73 -6.34
C ASN A 503 -27.76 28.47 -5.48
N LEU A 504 -26.56 27.91 -5.63
CA LEU A 504 -26.09 26.73 -4.89
C LEU A 504 -25.39 27.16 -3.60
N THR A 505 -25.65 26.45 -2.51
CA THR A 505 -24.82 26.57 -1.29
C THR A 505 -23.38 26.13 -1.58
N ALA A 506 -22.44 26.47 -0.68
CA ALA A 506 -21.05 26.03 -0.83
C ALA A 506 -20.91 24.49 -0.87
N GLU A 507 -21.71 23.78 -0.08
CA GLU A 507 -21.74 22.31 -0.08
C GLU A 507 -22.34 21.75 -1.38
N GLU A 508 -23.42 22.35 -1.90
CA GLU A 508 -24.02 21.92 -3.16
C GLU A 508 -23.09 22.18 -4.35
N ARG A 509 -22.33 23.27 -4.31
CA ARG A 509 -21.29 23.54 -5.31
C ARG A 509 -20.15 22.52 -5.23
N ALA A 510 -19.74 22.14 -4.02
CA ALA A 510 -18.74 21.10 -3.81
C ALA A 510 -19.24 19.73 -4.30
N GLU A 511 -20.49 19.38 -3.99
CA GLU A 511 -21.17 18.18 -4.50
C GLU A 511 -21.18 18.17 -6.03
N TYR A 512 -21.64 19.24 -6.66
CA TYR A 512 -21.71 19.35 -8.12
C TYR A 512 -20.34 19.12 -8.78
N ASN A 513 -19.28 19.73 -8.24
CA ASN A 513 -17.93 19.58 -8.77
C ASN A 513 -17.39 18.15 -8.60
N VAL A 514 -17.67 17.51 -7.47
CA VAL A 514 -17.28 16.10 -7.23
C VAL A 514 -17.99 15.17 -8.22
N GLU A 515 -19.30 15.32 -8.36
CA GLU A 515 -20.09 14.43 -9.23
C GLU A 515 -19.79 14.66 -10.71
N LEU A 516 -19.45 15.90 -11.12
CA LEU A 516 -18.93 16.18 -12.46
C LEU A 516 -17.59 15.47 -12.74
N ALA A 517 -16.67 15.48 -11.76
CA ALA A 517 -15.40 14.75 -11.90
C ALA A 517 -15.63 13.22 -11.98
N ARG A 518 -16.61 12.70 -11.25
CA ARG A 518 -17.04 11.30 -11.33
C ARG A 518 -17.67 10.97 -12.67
N GLU A 519 -18.51 11.85 -13.21
CA GLU A 519 -19.09 11.75 -14.56
C GLU A 519 -18.00 11.62 -15.63
N GLN A 520 -16.96 12.46 -15.57
CA GLN A 520 -15.81 12.37 -16.48
C GLN A 520 -15.06 11.05 -16.35
N ALA A 521 -14.85 10.55 -15.13
CA ALA A 521 -14.17 9.28 -14.91
C ALA A 521 -14.97 8.08 -15.44
N ARG A 522 -16.31 8.10 -15.30
CA ARG A 522 -17.20 7.10 -15.92
C ARG A 522 -17.13 7.16 -17.44
N ALA A 523 -17.16 8.36 -18.01
CA ALA A 523 -17.03 8.55 -19.46
C ALA A 523 -15.69 8.02 -20.00
N HIS A 524 -14.59 8.24 -19.28
CA HIS A 524 -13.28 7.67 -19.64
C HIS A 524 -13.29 6.14 -19.65
N ARG A 525 -13.84 5.50 -18.60
CA ARG A 525 -13.94 4.02 -18.56
C ARG A 525 -14.87 3.46 -19.63
N ALA A 526 -15.96 4.17 -19.93
CA ALA A 526 -16.86 3.83 -21.02
C ALA A 526 -16.16 3.91 -22.38
N ALA A 527 -15.31 4.91 -22.62
CA ALA A 527 -14.50 5.03 -23.83
C ALA A 527 -13.47 3.90 -23.97
N GLU A 528 -12.97 3.34 -22.85
CA GLU A 528 -12.14 2.13 -22.83
C GLU A 528 -12.96 0.83 -22.95
N GLY A 529 -14.29 0.91 -22.93
CA GLY A 529 -15.21 -0.20 -23.16
C GLY A 529 -15.37 -1.17 -21.98
N TYR A 530 -14.92 -0.79 -20.77
CA TYR A 530 -14.96 -1.66 -19.58
C TYR A 530 -14.39 -3.08 -19.80
N LYS A 531 -13.33 -3.17 -20.60
CA LYS A 531 -12.67 -4.44 -20.96
C LYS A 531 -11.18 -4.38 -20.67
N GLY A 532 -10.61 -5.52 -20.29
CA GLY A 532 -9.18 -5.65 -20.03
C GLY A 532 -8.39 -5.74 -21.33
N THR A 533 -7.52 -4.77 -21.62
CA THR A 533 -6.72 -4.70 -22.86
C THR A 533 -5.24 -4.81 -22.55
N LEU A 534 -4.50 -5.65 -23.26
CA LEU A 534 -3.05 -5.78 -23.12
C LEU A 534 -2.33 -5.11 -24.29
N ILE A 535 -1.41 -4.19 -24.00
CA ILE A 535 -0.49 -3.62 -25.00
C ILE A 535 0.92 -3.98 -24.59
N LYS A 536 1.67 -4.63 -25.47
CA LYS A 536 3.07 -5.02 -25.26
C LYS A 536 3.99 -4.15 -26.13
N ARG A 537 4.97 -3.53 -25.49
CA ARG A 537 6.04 -2.71 -26.10
C ARG A 537 7.42 -3.15 -25.58
N GLY A 538 8.47 -2.63 -26.20
CA GLY A 538 9.86 -2.97 -25.88
C GLY A 538 10.30 -4.29 -26.52
N GLY A 539 11.60 -4.54 -26.55
CA GLY A 539 12.23 -5.65 -27.26
C GLY A 539 12.04 -7.03 -26.62
N GLY A 540 11.68 -7.09 -25.34
CA GLY A 540 11.59 -8.34 -24.57
C GLY A 540 10.41 -9.23 -24.94
N THR A 541 10.45 -10.47 -24.48
CA THR A 541 9.39 -11.49 -24.65
C THR A 541 8.51 -11.57 -23.42
N LEU A 542 7.20 -11.34 -23.60
CA LEU A 542 6.20 -11.67 -22.58
C LEU A 542 5.62 -13.06 -22.85
N THR A 543 5.79 -13.99 -21.90
CA THR A 543 5.18 -15.31 -21.96
C THR A 543 3.89 -15.35 -21.15
N LEU A 544 2.75 -15.58 -21.80
CA LEU A 544 1.46 -15.77 -21.17
C LEU A 544 1.15 -17.27 -21.05
N ALA A 545 0.98 -17.76 -19.82
CA ALA A 545 0.76 -19.17 -19.53
C ALA A 545 -0.50 -19.47 -18.72
N GLY A 546 -1.24 -18.44 -18.28
CA GLY A 546 -2.54 -18.57 -17.62
C GLY A 546 -3.68 -18.95 -18.58
N ASP A 547 -4.76 -19.50 -18.05
CA ASP A 547 -6.04 -19.62 -18.75
C ASP A 547 -6.77 -18.28 -18.64
N ASN A 548 -6.49 -17.39 -19.60
CA ASN A 548 -6.93 -16.00 -19.52
C ASN A 548 -8.36 -15.83 -20.00
N THR A 549 -9.09 -14.94 -19.36
CA THR A 549 -10.50 -14.65 -19.65
C THR A 549 -10.77 -13.17 -19.94
N TYR A 550 -9.75 -12.31 -19.93
CA TYR A 550 -9.91 -10.92 -20.37
C TYR A 550 -10.36 -10.86 -21.84
N SER A 551 -11.17 -9.86 -22.16
CA SER A 551 -11.92 -9.77 -23.41
C SER A 551 -11.54 -8.59 -24.30
N GLY A 552 -10.67 -7.70 -23.81
CA GLY A 552 -10.10 -6.65 -24.63
C GLY A 552 -8.97 -7.15 -25.53
N ASP A 553 -8.49 -6.23 -26.34
CA ASP A 553 -7.57 -6.51 -27.43
C ASP A 553 -6.17 -6.83 -26.85
N THR A 554 -5.41 -7.63 -27.59
CA THR A 554 -3.98 -7.84 -27.33
C THR A 554 -3.20 -7.23 -28.47
N ILE A 555 -2.45 -6.17 -28.19
CA ILE A 555 -1.72 -5.40 -29.20
C ILE A 555 -0.22 -5.54 -28.97
N ILE A 556 0.47 -6.19 -29.90
CA ILE A 556 1.93 -6.39 -29.86
C ILE A 556 2.58 -5.33 -30.73
N LYS A 557 3.11 -4.29 -30.09
CA LYS A 557 3.76 -3.15 -30.77
C LYS A 557 5.27 -3.30 -30.91
N GLY A 558 5.87 -4.26 -30.22
CA GLY A 558 7.30 -4.54 -30.25
C GLY A 558 7.66 -5.77 -29.42
N GLY A 559 8.80 -6.37 -29.73
CA GLY A 559 9.26 -7.60 -29.07
C GLY A 559 8.37 -8.78 -29.42
N GLN A 560 8.11 -9.67 -28.47
CA GLN A 560 7.31 -10.88 -28.69
C GLN A 560 6.30 -11.14 -27.57
N ILE A 561 5.12 -11.65 -27.93
CA ILE A 561 4.29 -12.44 -27.00
C ILE A 561 4.43 -13.91 -27.36
N THR A 562 4.79 -14.73 -26.37
CA THR A 562 4.71 -16.19 -26.44
C THR A 562 3.52 -16.64 -25.62
N ALA A 563 2.63 -17.50 -26.14
CA ALA A 563 1.43 -17.89 -25.41
C ALA A 563 1.00 -19.33 -25.68
N LEU A 564 0.24 -19.90 -24.75
CA LEU A 564 -0.68 -21.00 -25.06
C LEU A 564 -1.94 -20.42 -25.71
N ASN A 565 -2.68 -21.21 -26.49
CA ASN A 565 -3.90 -20.75 -27.16
C ASN A 565 -4.97 -20.29 -26.15
N GLN A 566 -5.17 -21.01 -25.05
CA GLN A 566 -6.11 -20.61 -24.01
C GLN A 566 -5.78 -19.25 -23.37
N SER A 567 -4.52 -18.81 -23.44
CA SER A 567 -4.09 -17.51 -22.89
C SER A 567 -4.53 -16.31 -23.75
N LEU A 568 -5.00 -16.54 -24.98
CA LEU A 568 -5.41 -15.50 -25.94
C LEU A 568 -6.78 -15.77 -26.57
N LYS A 569 -7.48 -16.85 -26.20
CA LYS A 569 -8.73 -17.33 -26.83
C LYS A 569 -9.86 -16.29 -26.93
N ASN A 570 -9.94 -15.38 -25.96
CA ASN A 570 -10.99 -14.35 -25.87
C ASN A 570 -10.54 -12.98 -26.40
N SER A 571 -9.29 -12.86 -26.87
CA SER A 571 -8.70 -11.58 -27.24
C SER A 571 -8.48 -11.50 -28.75
N LYS A 572 -8.86 -10.37 -29.35
CA LYS A 572 -8.44 -10.04 -30.71
C LYS A 572 -6.95 -9.65 -30.68
N VAL A 573 -6.10 -10.48 -31.29
CA VAL A 573 -4.66 -10.22 -31.32
C VAL A 573 -4.28 -9.39 -32.54
N THR A 574 -3.55 -8.31 -32.35
CA THR A 574 -2.97 -7.48 -33.41
C THR A 574 -1.46 -7.41 -33.24
N VAL A 575 -0.72 -7.77 -34.28
CA VAL A 575 0.75 -7.67 -34.31
C VAL A 575 1.14 -6.52 -35.23
N GLU A 576 1.66 -5.45 -34.65
CA GLU A 576 2.13 -4.26 -35.39
C GLU A 576 3.59 -4.44 -35.84
N ASN A 577 4.12 -3.44 -36.57
CA ASN A 577 5.49 -3.44 -37.04
C ASN A 577 6.49 -3.65 -35.88
N GLY A 578 7.42 -4.59 -36.03
CA GLY A 578 8.41 -4.94 -35.00
C GLY A 578 7.90 -5.87 -33.89
N GLY A 579 6.59 -6.18 -33.86
CA GLY A 579 6.00 -7.16 -32.96
C GLY A 579 6.09 -8.59 -33.50
N ALA A 580 6.03 -9.57 -32.59
CA ALA A 580 5.96 -10.98 -32.93
C ALA A 580 4.96 -11.73 -32.03
N LEU A 581 4.19 -12.65 -32.62
CA LEU A 581 3.35 -13.61 -31.90
C LEU A 581 3.91 -15.02 -32.07
N LYS A 582 4.03 -15.76 -30.97
CA LYS A 582 4.42 -17.18 -30.97
C LYS A 582 3.44 -17.99 -30.13
N ILE A 583 2.74 -18.95 -30.75
CA ILE A 583 1.88 -19.90 -30.04
C ILE A 583 2.64 -21.21 -29.81
N LYS A 584 2.59 -21.75 -28.60
CA LYS A 584 3.23 -23.03 -28.23
C LYS A 584 2.21 -24.08 -27.86
N LYS A 585 2.52 -25.35 -28.16
CA LYS A 585 1.75 -26.53 -27.71
C LYS A 585 1.88 -26.76 -26.20
N SER A 586 3.01 -26.37 -25.61
CA SER A 586 3.22 -26.49 -24.17
C SER A 586 4.21 -25.46 -23.64
N LEU A 587 4.05 -25.13 -22.37
CA LEU A 587 4.94 -24.28 -21.57
C LEU A 587 5.21 -24.96 -20.24
N THR A 588 6.46 -24.94 -19.79
CA THR A 588 6.80 -25.29 -18.41
C THR A 588 6.75 -24.02 -17.58
N VAL A 589 5.93 -24.02 -16.53
CA VAL A 589 5.80 -22.91 -15.59
C VAL A 589 6.11 -23.39 -14.17
N GLN A 590 6.56 -22.46 -13.34
CA GLN A 590 6.72 -22.70 -11.91
C GLN A 590 5.39 -22.44 -11.21
N GLU A 591 4.91 -23.38 -10.40
CA GLU A 591 3.76 -23.24 -9.51
C GLU A 591 4.20 -23.40 -8.05
N VAL A 592 3.37 -22.90 -7.12
CA VAL A 592 3.57 -23.09 -5.67
C VAL A 592 2.75 -24.29 -5.23
N LYS A 593 3.42 -25.31 -4.71
CA LYS A 593 2.75 -26.42 -4.01
C LYS A 593 2.57 -26.05 -2.55
N THR A 594 1.39 -26.37 -2.01
CA THR A 594 1.06 -26.10 -0.61
C THR A 594 1.26 -27.32 0.29
N ASP A 595 1.40 -27.08 1.59
CA ASP A 595 1.35 -28.11 2.62
C ASP A 595 -0.10 -28.51 2.99
N VAL A 596 -0.22 -29.39 3.99
CA VAL A 596 -1.51 -29.88 4.51
C VAL A 596 -2.39 -28.78 5.14
N PHE A 597 -1.81 -27.63 5.46
CA PHE A 597 -2.51 -26.45 5.99
C PHE A 597 -2.79 -25.40 4.89
N ASN A 598 -2.56 -25.75 3.63
CA ASN A 598 -2.68 -24.89 2.45
C ASN A 598 -1.74 -23.66 2.48
N LYS A 599 -0.59 -23.77 3.17
CA LYS A 599 0.47 -22.76 3.17
C LYS A 599 1.50 -23.06 2.08
N PRO A 600 2.14 -22.05 1.47
CA PRO A 600 3.23 -22.25 0.52
C PRO A 600 4.34 -23.15 1.09
N LYS A 601 4.74 -24.16 0.31
CA LYS A 601 5.78 -25.12 0.73
C LYS A 601 6.99 -25.13 -0.20
N GLU A 602 6.77 -25.38 -1.49
CA GLU A 602 7.85 -25.57 -2.46
C GLU A 602 7.43 -25.13 -3.85
N PHE A 603 8.41 -24.77 -4.68
CA PHE A 603 8.19 -24.56 -6.11
C PHE A 603 8.21 -25.88 -6.85
N VAL A 604 7.28 -26.06 -7.78
CA VAL A 604 7.24 -27.21 -8.69
C VAL A 604 7.14 -26.73 -10.13
N ASN A 605 7.86 -27.39 -11.03
CA ASN A 605 7.71 -27.15 -12.46
C ASN A 605 6.55 -27.99 -13.00
N LYS A 606 5.66 -27.34 -13.75
CA LYS A 606 4.51 -27.98 -14.35
C LYS A 606 4.41 -27.64 -15.82
N THR A 607 4.21 -28.67 -16.63
CA THR A 607 3.90 -28.49 -18.04
C THR A 607 2.43 -28.18 -18.20
N ARG A 608 2.11 -27.01 -18.75
CA ARG A 608 0.78 -26.65 -19.23
C ARG A 608 0.74 -26.87 -20.75
N THR A 609 -0.29 -27.54 -21.22
CA THR A 609 -0.49 -27.84 -22.64
C THR A 609 -1.59 -26.95 -23.21
N ALA A 610 -1.46 -26.62 -24.50
CA ALA A 610 -2.49 -25.96 -25.29
C ALA A 610 -3.78 -26.79 -25.28
N THR A 611 -4.92 -26.10 -25.24
CA THR A 611 -6.26 -26.70 -25.34
C THR A 611 -6.67 -26.86 -26.81
N SER A 612 -7.94 -27.15 -27.08
CA SER A 612 -8.52 -27.07 -28.44
C SER A 612 -8.95 -25.65 -28.85
N ASP A 613 -8.62 -24.62 -28.07
CA ASP A 613 -9.00 -23.23 -28.35
C ASP A 613 -8.32 -22.69 -29.63
N THR A 614 -8.96 -21.72 -30.29
CA THR A 614 -8.40 -21.03 -31.47
C THR A 614 -7.93 -19.62 -31.10
N VAL A 615 -6.85 -19.17 -31.71
CA VAL A 615 -6.37 -17.78 -31.60
C VAL A 615 -6.47 -17.12 -32.96
N THR A 616 -7.21 -16.00 -33.03
CA THR A 616 -7.28 -15.17 -34.22
C THR A 616 -6.35 -13.98 -34.07
N ALA A 617 -5.43 -13.83 -35.03
CA ALA A 617 -4.46 -12.74 -35.04
C ALA A 617 -4.44 -12.01 -36.38
N THR A 618 -4.41 -10.68 -36.34
CA THR A 618 -4.11 -9.83 -37.50
C THR A 618 -2.64 -9.45 -37.47
N ILE A 619 -1.88 -9.88 -38.48
CA ILE A 619 -0.47 -9.52 -38.65
C ILE A 619 -0.40 -8.34 -39.63
N LYS A 620 -0.06 -7.14 -39.13
CA LYS A 620 0.13 -5.97 -39.99
C LYS A 620 1.50 -6.02 -40.68
N GLN A 621 1.71 -5.17 -41.68
CA GLN A 621 3.01 -5.01 -42.33
C GLN A 621 4.13 -4.79 -41.29
N GLY A 622 5.21 -5.58 -41.42
CA GLY A 622 6.34 -5.58 -40.48
C GLY A 622 6.11 -6.35 -39.17
N GLY A 623 4.90 -6.83 -38.91
CA GLY A 623 4.60 -7.77 -37.83
C GLY A 623 4.97 -9.21 -38.21
N ARG A 624 5.21 -10.07 -37.21
CA ARG A 624 5.63 -11.47 -37.44
C ARG A 624 4.76 -12.46 -36.70
N PHE A 625 4.45 -13.58 -37.35
CA PHE A 625 3.95 -14.79 -36.70
C PHE A 625 5.07 -15.85 -36.72
N VAL A 626 5.48 -16.31 -35.54
CA VAL A 626 6.64 -17.18 -35.38
C VAL A 626 6.18 -18.64 -35.27
N VAL A 627 6.57 -19.45 -36.25
CA VAL A 627 6.30 -20.90 -36.28
C VAL A 627 7.53 -21.65 -35.76
N SER A 628 7.35 -22.53 -34.77
CA SER A 628 8.38 -23.50 -34.39
C SER A 628 8.11 -24.86 -35.03
N HIS A 629 9.16 -25.51 -35.56
CA HIS A 629 9.12 -26.76 -36.34
C HIS A 629 8.36 -27.94 -35.67
N ALA A 630 8.14 -27.90 -34.36
CA ALA A 630 7.23 -28.80 -33.65
C ALA A 630 5.99 -28.02 -33.18
N GLY A 631 4.96 -27.81 -34.01
CA GLY A 631 3.91 -26.89 -33.57
C GLY A 631 2.56 -26.79 -34.27
N ILE A 632 2.45 -26.94 -35.59
CA ILE A 632 1.22 -26.53 -36.27
C ILE A 632 0.58 -27.70 -37.04
N VAL A 633 -0.71 -27.94 -36.78
CA VAL A 633 -1.61 -28.70 -37.64
C VAL A 633 -2.73 -27.75 -38.03
N GLY A 634 -2.86 -27.42 -39.32
CA GLY A 634 -3.94 -26.57 -39.86
C GLY A 634 -3.75 -25.07 -39.66
N MET A 635 -2.95 -24.42 -40.50
CA MET A 635 -3.06 -22.97 -40.74
C MET A 635 -3.97 -22.76 -41.94
N SER A 636 -5.04 -21.99 -41.78
CA SER A 636 -5.81 -21.45 -42.91
C SER A 636 -5.65 -19.94 -42.94
N SER A 637 -5.16 -19.42 -44.07
CA SER A 637 -5.16 -17.98 -44.35
C SER A 637 -6.46 -17.63 -45.06
N ALA A 638 -7.31 -16.80 -44.45
CA ALA A 638 -8.41 -16.16 -45.16
C ALA A 638 -7.93 -14.78 -45.63
N GLY A 639 -7.79 -14.58 -46.94
CA GLY A 639 -7.71 -13.23 -47.54
C GLY A 639 -6.33 -12.66 -47.86
N ALA A 640 -5.37 -13.46 -48.33
CA ALA A 640 -4.23 -12.91 -49.07
C ALA A 640 -4.63 -12.77 -50.55
N SER A 641 -5.15 -11.61 -50.96
CA SER A 641 -5.08 -11.21 -52.36
C SER A 641 -3.67 -10.70 -52.62
N ASN A 642 -2.97 -11.37 -53.53
CA ASN A 642 -1.60 -11.08 -53.96
C ASN A 642 -1.36 -9.61 -54.32
#